data_AF-A0A7V6D4F1-F1
#
_entry.id   AF-A0A7V6D4F1-F1
#
_cell.length_a   1.000
_cell.length_b   1.000
_cell.length_c   1.000
_cell.angle_alpha   90.00
_cell.angle_beta   90.00
_cell.angle_gamma   90.00
#
_symmetry.space_group_name_H-M   'P 1'
#
loop_
_entity.id
_entity.type
_entity.pdbx_description
1 polymer ?
#
loop_
_entity_poly.entity_id
_entity_poly.type
_entity_poly.pdbx_seq_one_letter_code
_entity_poly.pdbx_strand_id
1 'polypeptide(L)'
;MSVAHLPFLASWLGGALALGGLAFILYQASGFQFLRNRWQRLAQLKANQRQVYRDLEVLQGRASVLVARVPPSARPAPYAADDARALALKADLEAALAQLRRDVRALAVGPAPALNLFHFLSGAYWRRLRAVEAELAYAEAQRRQVATAQDQVAALSAVLAAMARKPLEVQRGLAELQAMAGTLAEEIAAEERRGTGGLVALSYEVQAVRASAMDWSERLRAAPERDAPQIAIDAEALRPLLMIKLWDLLERAQKIAGLHDQALDWRTKFEAALAAVDERLGALPPAFAAGLAPAAAALHEEQKALAARYGEQSEAAYQEVARRAWVLTAEARALERQARRLSEEERAVRAAVAACTEALANLKSEVDAEEQRSGIRLDLCQALLQRAERSTDNLRQVWADEVQTGQPPDTASALARLRQVRDLAEACRRQQDACAQGLAAWRALYRRVEEVLQRLERSVPEHERLRRAWRELLRYNPTNWPQVRADWYDHYTATRQRLLEQAAAIRAELVAGRVAESQGSELRNRCEELDQRWQELLHEGQGVVMALGRVRAAERQAQEAVRALHADVERVTAAMLELPPAQTLAELRDLGHRIASEFEQLDDQVRHPDQADFTRLREEAVPGLRALLAEYEQASARLLEAERAALKDEMATLWEQWEPLGQKLSKAMPPSEVDAPGLQKRWDDLVQLTRGAPPGLKQALELRARAVALAGEVAQAQARFQAEREAVREAEQRVALARRKAIQLRERMPNLLRRAHPQIVDEEWERSSKAWAEADALLRDLPPRLTAGPYCHRLDEAARLYEEAHARARSALTRLVRYAFLEDPEGMREACRPLGRRWARLGVTAREQQIHDLLAELEKAGQVERLLERVGEHFERPVTGR
;
A
#
# COMPACT_ATOMS: atom_id res chain seq x y z
N MET A 1 104.25 -52.31 116.50
CA MET A 1 104.18 -53.56 117.29
C MET A 1 103.17 -54.47 116.62
N SER A 2 103.37 -55.77 116.80
CA SER A 2 102.32 -56.77 116.96
C SER A 2 101.14 -56.76 115.97
N VAL A 3 101.32 -57.52 114.86
CA VAL A 3 100.57 -58.76 114.50
C VAL A 3 99.07 -58.83 114.90
N ALA A 4 98.17 -59.05 113.91
CA ALA A 4 96.94 -59.92 113.96
C ALA A 4 95.61 -59.33 113.39
N HIS A 5 95.28 -59.62 112.13
CA HIS A 5 93.98 -60.19 111.65
C HIS A 5 94.12 -60.56 110.16
N LEU A 6 94.52 -61.81 109.91
CA LEU A 6 94.70 -62.41 108.57
C LEU A 6 93.48 -63.12 107.91
N PRO A 7 92.29 -63.38 108.53
CA PRO A 7 91.30 -64.30 107.94
C PRO A 7 90.25 -63.68 106.97
N PHE A 8 90.00 -62.36 106.98
CA PHE A 8 88.95 -61.75 106.13
C PHE A 8 89.34 -61.63 104.64
N LEU A 9 90.63 -61.39 104.35
CA LEU A 9 91.14 -61.52 102.97
C LEU A 9 91.18 -62.99 102.51
N ALA A 10 91.32 -63.94 103.45
CA ALA A 10 91.43 -65.36 103.13
C ALA A 10 90.10 -66.00 102.66
N SER A 11 88.93 -65.63 103.19
CA SER A 11 87.64 -66.17 102.70
C SER A 11 87.23 -65.63 101.33
N TRP A 12 87.51 -64.35 101.06
CA TRP A 12 87.21 -63.70 99.78
C TRP A 12 88.12 -64.22 98.65
N LEU A 13 89.42 -64.42 98.92
CA LEU A 13 90.34 -65.10 97.99
C LEU A 13 89.90 -66.54 97.71
N GLY A 14 89.34 -67.24 98.72
CA GLY A 14 88.83 -68.60 98.56
C GLY A 14 87.65 -68.73 97.60
N GLY A 15 86.66 -67.84 97.71
CA GLY A 15 85.50 -67.84 96.79
C GLY A 15 85.88 -67.52 95.34
N ALA A 16 86.77 -66.52 95.15
CA ALA A 16 87.24 -66.13 93.82
C ALA A 16 88.05 -67.22 93.12
N LEU A 17 88.86 -67.98 93.88
CA LEU A 17 89.64 -69.10 93.33
C LEU A 17 88.76 -70.26 92.88
N ALA A 18 87.68 -70.58 93.59
CA ALA A 18 86.76 -71.64 93.20
C ALA A 18 86.01 -71.31 91.89
N LEU A 19 85.51 -70.08 91.74
CA LEU A 19 84.83 -69.63 90.50
C LEU A 19 85.80 -69.53 89.32
N GLY A 20 87.03 -69.05 89.56
CA GLY A 20 88.08 -69.02 88.55
C GLY A 20 88.45 -70.41 88.04
N GLY A 21 88.54 -71.41 88.93
CA GLY A 21 88.78 -72.80 88.55
C GLY A 21 87.67 -73.38 87.68
N LEU A 22 86.42 -73.11 88.02
CA LEU A 22 85.25 -73.65 87.31
C LEU A 22 85.10 -73.05 85.90
N ALA A 23 85.34 -71.74 85.75
CA ALA A 23 85.34 -71.08 84.44
C ALA A 23 86.47 -71.60 83.53
N PHE A 24 87.67 -71.85 84.07
CA PHE A 24 88.78 -72.40 83.31
C PHE A 24 88.49 -73.83 82.81
N ILE A 25 87.85 -74.66 83.62
CA ILE A 25 87.44 -76.03 83.23
C ILE A 25 86.42 -75.99 82.08
N LEU A 26 85.40 -75.12 82.15
CA LEU A 26 84.41 -75.00 81.07
C LEU A 26 85.03 -74.48 79.75
N TYR A 27 85.99 -73.55 79.82
CA TYR A 27 86.71 -73.04 78.65
C TYR A 27 87.57 -74.11 77.95
N GLN A 28 88.23 -74.99 78.71
CA GLN A 28 89.03 -76.07 78.13
C GLN A 28 88.17 -77.22 77.61
N ALA A 29 87.03 -77.51 78.25
CA ALA A 29 86.08 -78.53 77.80
C ALA A 29 85.42 -78.17 76.45
N SER A 30 85.02 -76.91 76.27
CA SER A 30 84.48 -76.41 74.99
C SER A 30 85.51 -76.49 73.86
N GLY A 31 86.77 -76.13 74.13
CA GLY A 31 87.88 -76.26 73.17
C GLY A 31 88.11 -77.69 72.67
N PHE A 32 87.95 -78.68 73.55
CA PHE A 32 88.03 -80.10 73.18
C PHE A 32 86.89 -80.54 72.25
N GLN A 33 85.65 -80.10 72.53
CA GLN A 33 84.48 -80.47 71.70
C GLN A 33 84.57 -79.87 70.29
N PHE A 34 84.99 -78.60 70.16
CA PHE A 34 85.21 -77.98 68.85
C PHE A 34 86.31 -78.69 68.04
N LEU A 35 87.43 -79.00 68.69
CA LEU A 35 88.51 -79.74 68.07
C LEU A 35 88.03 -81.10 67.53
N ARG A 36 87.24 -81.84 68.30
CA ARG A 36 86.69 -83.13 67.88
C ARG A 36 85.80 -83.02 66.64
N ASN A 37 84.89 -82.05 66.58
CA ASN A 37 84.01 -81.85 65.42
C ASN A 37 84.77 -81.44 64.16
N ARG A 38 85.71 -80.48 64.28
CA ARG A 38 86.52 -80.03 63.14
C ARG A 38 87.45 -81.13 62.64
N TRP A 39 88.01 -81.91 63.54
CA TRP A 39 88.86 -83.06 63.21
C TRP A 39 88.07 -84.13 62.43
N GLN A 40 86.83 -84.44 62.82
CA GLN A 40 85.97 -85.38 62.07
C GLN A 40 85.73 -84.92 60.63
N ARG A 41 85.43 -83.62 60.42
CA ARG A 41 85.26 -83.05 59.07
C ARG A 41 86.55 -83.12 58.24
N LEU A 42 87.71 -82.84 58.85
CA LEU A 42 89.00 -82.94 58.17
C LEU A 42 89.33 -84.41 57.82
N ALA A 43 88.99 -85.36 58.69
CA ALA A 43 89.13 -86.79 58.41
C ALA A 43 88.25 -87.24 57.23
N GLN A 44 87.00 -86.77 57.16
CA GLN A 44 86.10 -87.05 56.03
C GLN A 44 86.62 -86.46 54.71
N LEU A 45 87.13 -85.22 54.73
CA LEU A 45 87.75 -84.62 53.54
C LEU A 45 89.02 -85.36 53.11
N LYS A 46 89.83 -85.82 54.08
CA LYS A 46 90.99 -86.67 53.80
C LYS A 46 90.60 -88.02 53.18
N ALA A 47 89.52 -88.65 53.66
CA ALA A 47 89.00 -89.88 53.05
C ALA A 47 88.61 -89.66 51.58
N ASN A 48 88.03 -88.49 51.27
CA ASN A 48 87.62 -88.10 49.93
C ASN A 48 88.75 -87.49 49.08
N GLN A 49 89.98 -87.38 49.61
CA GLN A 49 91.07 -86.72 48.90
C GLN A 49 91.49 -87.49 47.63
N ARG A 50 91.34 -88.83 47.62
CA ARG A 50 91.56 -89.67 46.44
C ARG A 50 90.72 -89.27 45.23
N GLN A 51 89.49 -88.78 45.45
CA GLN A 51 88.63 -88.33 44.36
C GLN A 51 89.15 -87.06 43.71
N VAL A 52 89.65 -86.09 44.51
CA VAL A 52 90.22 -84.84 44.01
C VAL A 52 91.45 -85.09 43.14
N TYR A 53 92.29 -86.08 43.49
CA TYR A 53 93.42 -86.51 42.66
C TYR A 53 92.97 -87.09 41.31
N ARG A 54 91.93 -87.95 41.31
CA ARG A 54 91.37 -88.52 40.06
C ARG A 54 90.76 -87.44 39.17
N ASP A 55 90.00 -86.50 39.75
CA ASP A 55 89.38 -85.42 38.98
C ASP A 55 90.45 -84.52 38.32
N LEU A 56 91.57 -84.29 39.02
CA LEU A 56 92.72 -83.54 38.50
C LEU A 56 93.46 -84.28 37.38
N GLU A 57 93.60 -85.62 37.44
CA GLU A 57 94.15 -86.43 36.34
C GLU A 57 93.26 -86.37 35.08
N VAL A 58 91.94 -86.54 35.25
CA VAL A 58 90.97 -86.45 34.14
C VAL A 58 90.99 -85.06 33.52
N LEU A 59 91.05 -84.00 34.34
CA LEU A 59 91.16 -82.62 33.87
C LEU A 59 92.43 -82.39 33.07
N GLN A 60 93.58 -82.88 33.53
CA GLN A 60 94.83 -82.76 32.79
C GLN A 60 94.78 -83.49 31.44
N GLY A 61 94.16 -84.67 31.38
CA GLY A 61 93.96 -85.40 30.14
C GLY A 61 93.05 -84.68 29.14
N ARG A 62 91.97 -84.05 29.61
CA ARG A 62 91.05 -83.29 28.74
C ARG A 62 91.65 -81.95 28.30
N ALA A 63 92.31 -81.24 29.22
CA ALA A 63 92.95 -79.97 28.95
C ALA A 63 94.06 -80.11 27.89
N SER A 64 94.92 -81.14 27.99
CA SER A 64 96.02 -81.34 27.03
C SER A 64 95.51 -81.54 25.59
N VAL A 65 94.43 -82.29 25.41
CA VAL A 65 93.80 -82.53 24.10
C VAL A 65 93.21 -81.25 23.51
N LEU A 66 92.54 -80.43 24.32
CA LEU A 66 91.93 -79.18 23.86
C LEU A 66 92.97 -78.09 23.60
N VAL A 67 93.95 -77.94 24.49
CA VAL A 67 95.05 -76.98 24.36
C VAL A 67 95.87 -77.25 23.09
N ALA A 68 96.09 -78.52 22.73
CA ALA A 68 96.76 -78.89 21.49
C ALA A 68 96.01 -78.47 20.21
N ARG A 69 94.69 -78.21 20.31
CA ARG A 69 93.84 -77.75 19.19
C ARG A 69 93.73 -76.23 19.11
N VAL A 70 94.20 -75.50 20.13
CA VAL A 70 94.26 -74.04 20.11
C VAL A 70 95.37 -73.61 19.15
N PRO A 71 95.09 -72.73 18.18
CA PRO A 71 96.13 -72.26 17.26
C PRO A 71 97.25 -71.52 18.02
N PRO A 72 98.48 -71.50 17.47
CA PRO A 72 99.62 -70.86 18.13
C PRO A 72 99.51 -69.33 18.19
N SER A 73 98.72 -68.72 17.31
CA SER A 73 98.47 -67.28 17.23
C SER A 73 97.06 -67.01 16.70
N ALA A 74 96.56 -65.78 16.90
CA ALA A 74 95.27 -65.37 16.38
C ALA A 74 95.32 -65.20 14.86
N ARG A 75 94.45 -65.91 14.13
CA ARG A 75 94.30 -65.78 12.68
C ARG A 75 93.42 -64.58 12.32
N PRO A 76 93.45 -64.08 11.08
CA PRO A 76 92.54 -63.03 10.61
C PRO A 76 91.06 -63.41 10.66
N ALA A 77 90.18 -62.46 10.30
CA ALA A 77 88.75 -62.75 10.10
C ALA A 77 88.58 -63.94 9.12
N PRO A 78 87.65 -64.87 9.37
CA PRO A 78 86.57 -64.81 10.36
C PRO A 78 86.94 -65.35 11.77
N TYR A 79 88.20 -65.73 12.02
CA TYR A 79 88.63 -66.43 13.25
C TYR A 79 89.17 -65.50 14.35
N ALA A 80 89.55 -64.26 14.01
CA ALA A 80 90.29 -63.35 14.90
C ALA A 80 89.75 -63.25 16.33
N ALA A 81 88.44 -63.05 16.49
CA ALA A 81 87.82 -62.90 17.81
C ALA A 81 87.83 -64.21 18.62
N ASP A 82 87.52 -65.34 17.97
CA ASP A 82 87.43 -66.64 18.62
C ASP A 82 88.83 -67.21 18.95
N ASP A 83 89.83 -67.01 18.08
CA ASP A 83 91.22 -67.41 18.34
C ASP A 83 91.81 -66.64 19.53
N ALA A 84 91.58 -65.33 19.61
CA ALA A 84 92.05 -64.52 20.74
C ALA A 84 91.45 -65.01 22.07
N ARG A 85 90.15 -65.39 22.05
CA ARG A 85 89.47 -65.95 23.21
C ARG A 85 90.00 -67.34 23.58
N ALA A 86 90.27 -68.20 22.60
CA ALA A 86 90.82 -69.54 22.83
C ALA A 86 92.25 -69.47 23.41
N LEU A 87 93.09 -68.54 22.93
CA LEU A 87 94.44 -68.30 23.44
C LEU A 87 94.45 -67.83 24.90
N ALA A 88 93.55 -66.91 25.26
CA ALA A 88 93.39 -66.44 26.64
C ALA A 88 92.96 -67.60 27.57
N LEU A 89 91.94 -68.35 27.17
CA LEU A 89 91.44 -69.51 27.94
C LEU A 89 92.51 -70.61 28.09
N LYS A 90 93.35 -70.83 27.08
CA LYS A 90 94.51 -71.73 27.17
C LYS A 90 95.49 -71.28 28.25
N ALA A 91 95.90 -70.02 28.23
CA ALA A 91 96.87 -69.47 29.18
C ALA A 91 96.33 -69.56 30.62
N ASP A 92 95.06 -69.19 30.82
CA ASP A 92 94.40 -69.26 32.13
C ASP A 92 94.29 -70.70 32.64
N LEU A 93 93.97 -71.66 31.76
CA LEU A 93 93.86 -73.07 32.11
C LEU A 93 95.22 -73.69 32.45
N GLU A 94 96.27 -73.39 31.68
CA GLU A 94 97.63 -73.85 31.96
C GLU A 94 98.14 -73.30 33.30
N ALA A 95 97.87 -72.02 33.59
CA ALA A 95 98.19 -71.41 34.88
C ALA A 95 97.42 -72.07 36.04
N ALA A 96 96.12 -72.30 35.88
CA ALA A 96 95.29 -72.96 36.89
C ALA A 96 95.77 -74.39 37.19
N LEU A 97 96.11 -75.17 36.16
CA LEU A 97 96.63 -76.54 36.32
C LEU A 97 98.04 -76.56 36.92
N ALA A 98 98.90 -75.60 36.57
CA ALA A 98 100.24 -75.48 37.16
C ALA A 98 100.17 -75.13 38.65
N GLN A 99 99.27 -74.22 39.04
CA GLN A 99 99.04 -73.86 40.44
C GLN A 99 98.51 -75.06 41.23
N LEU A 100 97.50 -75.76 40.71
CA LEU A 100 96.97 -76.97 41.31
C LEU A 100 98.07 -78.03 41.52
N ARG A 101 98.93 -78.29 40.53
CA ARG A 101 100.04 -79.25 40.66
C ARG A 101 101.01 -78.90 41.80
N ARG A 102 101.31 -77.63 42.01
CA ARG A 102 102.23 -77.18 43.07
C ARG A 102 101.59 -77.27 44.45
N ASP A 103 100.33 -76.86 44.54
CA ASP A 103 99.70 -76.67 45.83
C ASP A 103 99.25 -77.98 46.45
N VAL A 104 98.90 -78.99 45.64
CA VAL A 104 98.28 -80.25 46.09
C VAL A 104 99.21 -81.09 46.99
N ARG A 105 98.79 -81.29 48.26
CA ARG A 105 99.44 -82.19 49.24
C ARG A 105 98.42 -82.93 50.09
N ALA A 106 98.83 -84.06 50.69
CA ALA A 106 97.97 -84.85 51.57
C ALA A 106 97.54 -84.06 52.83
N LEU A 107 96.25 -84.14 53.20
CA LEU A 107 95.72 -83.42 54.37
C LEU A 107 96.25 -83.99 55.70
N ALA A 108 96.67 -83.11 56.60
CA ALA A 108 97.25 -83.47 57.90
C ALA A 108 96.18 -83.47 59.02
N VAL A 109 95.57 -84.63 59.26
CA VAL A 109 94.50 -84.81 60.28
C VAL A 109 95.08 -85.00 61.70
N GLY A 110 96.24 -85.64 61.82
CA GLY A 110 96.82 -86.04 63.12
C GLY A 110 95.96 -87.06 63.90
N PRO A 111 96.40 -87.52 65.10
CA PRO A 111 95.67 -88.52 65.90
C PRO A 111 94.31 -88.01 66.41
N ALA A 112 93.35 -88.88 66.72
CA ALA A 112 92.07 -88.42 67.29
C ALA A 112 92.31 -87.63 68.61
N PRO A 113 91.60 -86.52 68.86
CA PRO A 113 91.73 -85.79 70.11
C PRO A 113 91.19 -86.63 71.28
N ALA A 114 92.05 -86.91 72.26
CA ALA A 114 91.71 -87.62 73.50
C ALA A 114 91.78 -86.68 74.71
N LEU A 115 90.89 -86.88 75.69
CA LEU A 115 90.86 -86.13 76.94
C LEU A 115 92.07 -86.52 77.81
N ASN A 116 92.96 -85.56 78.06
CA ASN A 116 94.19 -85.72 78.82
C ASN A 116 94.39 -84.48 79.69
N LEU A 117 94.57 -84.70 80.99
CA LEU A 117 94.62 -83.65 82.00
C LEU A 117 95.74 -82.63 81.76
N PHE A 118 96.91 -83.07 81.29
CA PHE A 118 98.04 -82.17 81.02
C PHE A 118 97.77 -81.26 79.81
N HIS A 119 97.11 -81.78 78.78
CA HIS A 119 96.71 -81.00 77.60
C HIS A 119 95.58 -80.01 77.91
N PHE A 120 94.69 -80.40 78.82
CA PHE A 120 93.61 -79.57 79.34
C PHE A 120 94.16 -78.36 80.13
N LEU A 121 95.20 -78.56 80.96
CA LEU A 121 95.81 -77.49 81.73
C LEU A 121 96.75 -76.58 80.89
N SER A 122 97.42 -77.11 79.87
CA SER A 122 98.38 -76.35 79.02
C SER A 122 97.78 -75.62 77.82
N GLY A 123 96.45 -75.66 77.65
CA GLY A 123 95.74 -75.03 76.53
C GLY A 123 96.05 -75.63 75.16
N ALA A 124 96.53 -76.87 75.11
CA ALA A 124 96.99 -77.52 73.88
C ALA A 124 95.85 -77.80 72.87
N TYR A 125 94.61 -77.97 73.34
CA TYR A 125 93.45 -78.24 72.48
C TYR A 125 93.14 -77.11 71.50
N TRP A 126 93.22 -75.85 71.96
CA TRP A 126 92.96 -74.67 71.12
C TRP A 126 94.04 -74.44 70.06
N ARG A 127 95.32 -74.68 70.38
CA ARG A 127 96.42 -74.65 69.40
C ARG A 127 96.21 -75.69 68.30
N ARG A 128 95.80 -76.89 68.69
CA ARG A 128 95.51 -77.98 67.77
C ARG A 128 94.28 -77.72 66.89
N LEU A 129 93.27 -77.04 67.42
CA LEU A 129 92.09 -76.63 66.66
C LEU A 129 92.46 -75.71 65.50
N ARG A 130 93.31 -74.70 65.74
CA ARG A 130 93.81 -73.78 64.69
C ARG A 130 94.54 -74.53 63.57
N ALA A 131 95.36 -75.54 63.91
CA ALA A 131 96.04 -76.36 62.92
C ALA A 131 95.05 -77.15 62.04
N VAL A 132 94.01 -77.73 62.65
CA VAL A 132 92.95 -78.45 61.91
C VAL A 132 92.13 -77.50 61.03
N GLU A 133 91.84 -76.28 61.48
CA GLU A 133 91.11 -75.28 60.67
C GLU A 133 91.93 -74.79 59.46
N ALA A 134 93.24 -74.60 59.61
CA ALA A 134 94.11 -74.26 58.49
C ALA A 134 94.13 -75.37 57.40
N GLU A 135 94.16 -76.63 57.81
CA GLU A 135 94.09 -77.78 56.90
C GLU A 135 92.71 -77.91 56.21
N LEU A 136 91.62 -77.58 56.91
CA LEU A 136 90.28 -77.53 56.31
C LEU A 136 90.16 -76.44 55.24
N ALA A 137 90.64 -75.23 55.54
CA ALA A 137 90.63 -74.11 54.61
C ALA A 137 91.42 -74.43 53.33
N TYR A 138 92.59 -75.07 53.50
CA TYR A 138 93.40 -75.54 52.38
C TYR A 138 92.67 -76.59 51.52
N ALA A 139 91.98 -77.56 52.13
CA ALA A 139 91.20 -78.57 51.40
C ALA A 139 90.05 -77.97 50.56
N GLU A 140 89.36 -76.96 51.10
CA GLU A 140 88.27 -76.27 50.40
C GLU A 140 88.80 -75.40 49.27
N ALA A 141 89.94 -74.73 49.46
CA ALA A 141 90.62 -73.96 48.41
C ALA A 141 91.03 -74.86 47.23
N GLN A 142 91.61 -76.03 47.50
CA GLN A 142 92.00 -77.00 46.47
C GLN A 142 90.81 -77.46 45.62
N ARG A 143 89.63 -77.69 46.23
CA ARG A 143 88.41 -78.09 45.49
C ARG A 143 87.86 -76.97 44.62
N ARG A 144 87.90 -75.71 45.08
CA ARG A 144 87.46 -74.56 44.27
C ARG A 144 88.34 -74.37 43.04
N GLN A 145 89.66 -74.49 43.20
CA GLN A 145 90.61 -74.40 42.09
C GLN A 145 90.35 -75.49 41.02
N VAL A 146 90.03 -76.72 41.42
CA VAL A 146 89.65 -77.81 40.49
C VAL A 146 88.38 -77.48 39.71
N ALA A 147 87.36 -76.91 40.36
CA ALA A 147 86.12 -76.50 39.69
C ALA A 147 86.36 -75.37 38.67
N THR A 148 87.16 -74.36 39.01
CA THR A 148 87.52 -73.28 38.07
C THR A 148 88.20 -73.83 36.80
N ALA A 149 89.10 -74.81 36.94
CA ALA A 149 89.74 -75.45 35.80
C ALA A 149 88.74 -76.26 34.93
N GLN A 150 87.70 -76.85 35.52
CA GLN A 150 86.63 -77.55 34.79
C GLN A 150 85.83 -76.58 33.91
N ASP A 151 85.47 -75.42 34.44
CA ASP A 151 84.73 -74.39 33.71
C ASP A 151 85.55 -73.84 32.53
N GLN A 152 86.85 -73.60 32.74
CA GLN A 152 87.78 -73.16 31.69
C GLN A 152 87.91 -74.19 30.55
N VAL A 153 87.95 -75.49 30.88
CA VAL A 153 87.93 -76.58 29.87
C VAL A 153 86.63 -76.58 29.06
N ALA A 154 85.48 -76.39 29.71
CA ALA A 154 84.19 -76.33 29.02
C ALA A 154 84.09 -75.12 28.09
N ALA A 155 84.53 -73.95 28.56
CA ALA A 155 84.57 -72.72 27.77
C ALA A 155 85.49 -72.86 26.55
N LEU A 156 86.69 -73.43 26.72
CA LEU A 156 87.61 -73.67 25.61
C LEU A 156 87.03 -74.62 24.57
N SER A 157 86.36 -75.71 25.00
CA SER A 157 85.68 -76.63 24.09
C SER A 157 84.58 -75.96 23.28
N ALA A 158 83.82 -75.03 23.86
CA ALA A 158 82.75 -74.31 23.16
C ALA A 158 83.31 -73.36 22.10
N VAL A 159 84.38 -72.63 22.41
CA VAL A 159 85.04 -71.73 21.46
C VAL A 159 85.63 -72.51 20.29
N LEU A 160 86.32 -73.63 20.55
CA LEU A 160 86.85 -74.49 19.48
C LEU A 160 85.75 -75.08 18.58
N ALA A 161 84.58 -75.40 19.15
CA ALA A 161 83.43 -75.88 18.37
C ALA A 161 82.80 -74.78 17.50
N ALA A 162 82.79 -73.52 17.97
CA ALA A 162 82.34 -72.37 17.18
C ALA A 162 83.31 -72.09 16.02
N MET A 163 84.61 -72.15 16.29
CA MET A 163 85.65 -71.99 15.27
C MET A 163 85.53 -73.03 14.14
N ALA A 164 85.19 -74.28 14.47
CA ALA A 164 84.97 -75.33 13.47
C ALA A 164 83.80 -75.03 12.50
N ARG A 165 82.85 -74.15 12.87
CA ARG A 165 81.70 -73.78 12.03
C ARG A 165 81.95 -72.57 11.13
N LYS A 166 83.02 -71.81 11.35
CA LYS A 166 83.35 -70.60 10.56
C LYS A 166 83.44 -70.82 9.05
N PRO A 167 83.99 -71.92 8.53
CA PRO A 167 83.97 -72.17 7.08
C PRO A 167 82.54 -72.21 6.52
N LEU A 168 81.58 -72.81 7.24
CA LEU A 168 80.19 -72.88 6.79
C LEU A 168 79.51 -71.50 6.83
N GLU A 169 79.87 -70.63 7.78
CA GLU A 169 79.35 -69.25 7.83
C GLU A 169 79.82 -68.43 6.62
N VAL A 170 81.11 -68.50 6.27
CA VAL A 170 81.65 -67.82 5.08
C VAL A 170 81.04 -68.38 3.80
N GLN A 171 80.87 -69.71 3.72
CA GLN A 171 80.22 -70.37 2.58
C GLN A 171 78.79 -69.87 2.36
N ARG A 172 78.00 -69.70 3.44
CA ARG A 172 76.65 -69.11 3.36
C ARG A 172 76.69 -67.66 2.87
N GLY A 173 77.61 -66.85 3.39
CA GLY A 173 77.77 -65.46 2.95
C GLY A 173 78.14 -65.34 1.46
N LEU A 174 78.91 -66.28 0.91
CA LEU A 174 79.19 -66.35 -0.52
C LEU A 174 77.98 -66.81 -1.34
N ALA A 175 77.19 -67.75 -0.84
CA ALA A 175 75.95 -68.18 -1.50
C ALA A 175 74.90 -67.06 -1.57
N GLU A 176 74.81 -66.21 -0.54
CA GLU A 176 73.96 -65.01 -0.54
C GLU A 176 74.42 -64.02 -1.63
N LEU A 177 75.73 -63.75 -1.75
CA LEU A 177 76.27 -62.93 -2.83
C LEU A 177 75.99 -63.50 -4.22
N GLN A 178 76.09 -64.81 -4.38
CA GLN A 178 75.75 -65.48 -5.64
C GLN A 178 74.25 -65.30 -5.99
N ALA A 179 73.37 -65.38 -4.99
CA ALA A 179 71.94 -65.16 -5.19
C ALA A 179 71.64 -63.70 -5.56
N MET A 180 72.23 -62.73 -4.85
CA MET A 180 72.08 -61.30 -5.16
C MET A 180 72.57 -60.96 -6.58
N ALA A 181 73.72 -61.52 -7.00
CA ALA A 181 74.21 -61.37 -8.36
C ALA A 181 73.30 -62.05 -9.39
N GLY A 182 72.67 -63.18 -9.03
CA GLY A 182 71.64 -63.82 -9.85
C GLY A 182 70.44 -62.91 -10.07
N THR A 183 69.87 -62.34 -9.00
CA THR A 183 68.74 -61.41 -9.07
C THR A 183 69.07 -60.18 -9.93
N LEU A 184 70.22 -59.56 -9.72
CA LEU A 184 70.62 -58.39 -10.51
C LEU A 184 70.78 -58.73 -12.01
N ALA A 185 71.29 -59.92 -12.34
CA ALA A 185 71.37 -60.35 -13.73
C ALA A 185 69.99 -60.58 -14.37
N GLU A 186 69.02 -61.09 -13.60
CA GLU A 186 67.64 -61.24 -14.06
C GLU A 186 66.95 -59.89 -14.26
N GLU A 187 67.18 -58.93 -13.35
CA GLU A 187 66.70 -57.55 -13.47
C GLU A 187 67.28 -56.86 -14.71
N ILE A 188 68.60 -56.97 -14.94
CA ILE A 188 69.25 -56.47 -16.14
C ILE A 188 68.65 -57.11 -17.40
N ALA A 189 68.46 -58.43 -17.42
CA ALA A 189 67.86 -59.12 -18.57
C ALA A 189 66.36 -58.80 -18.78
N ALA A 190 65.63 -58.42 -17.73
CA ALA A 190 64.27 -57.94 -17.84
C ALA A 190 64.22 -56.53 -18.47
N GLU A 191 65.13 -55.65 -18.05
CA GLU A 191 65.29 -54.32 -18.62
C GLU A 191 65.74 -54.35 -20.10
N GLU A 192 66.62 -55.28 -20.47
CA GLU A 192 66.98 -55.51 -21.87
C GLU A 192 65.79 -55.98 -22.72
N ARG A 193 64.94 -56.87 -22.18
CA ARG A 193 63.69 -57.30 -22.84
C ARG A 193 62.69 -56.16 -22.99
N ARG A 194 62.73 -55.17 -22.10
CA ARG A 194 61.96 -53.91 -22.23
C ARG A 194 62.51 -53.00 -23.34
N GLY A 195 63.72 -53.27 -23.83
CA GLY A 195 64.38 -52.51 -24.90
C GLY A 195 65.46 -51.54 -24.40
N THR A 196 65.84 -51.58 -23.12
CA THR A 196 66.92 -50.75 -22.57
C THR A 196 68.28 -51.27 -23.04
N GLY A 197 68.80 -50.75 -24.14
CA GLY A 197 70.15 -51.10 -24.61
C GLY A 197 71.27 -50.42 -23.81
N GLY A 198 72.46 -51.01 -23.85
CA GLY A 198 73.64 -50.57 -23.07
C GLY A 198 73.89 -51.37 -21.78
N LEU A 199 73.00 -52.29 -21.41
CA LEU A 199 73.10 -53.10 -20.19
C LEU A 199 73.91 -54.40 -20.35
N VAL A 200 74.13 -54.87 -21.59
CA VAL A 200 74.79 -56.15 -21.90
C VAL A 200 76.16 -56.27 -21.23
N ALA A 201 76.95 -55.19 -21.24
CA ALA A 201 78.25 -55.17 -20.60
C ALA A 201 78.16 -55.38 -19.07
N LEU A 202 77.13 -54.81 -18.43
CA LEU A 202 76.90 -54.97 -16.99
C LEU A 202 76.47 -56.41 -16.65
N SER A 203 75.68 -57.05 -17.52
CA SER A 203 75.29 -58.46 -17.35
C SER A 203 76.53 -59.37 -17.24
N TYR A 204 77.53 -59.19 -18.11
CA TYR A 204 78.79 -59.93 -18.02
C TYR A 204 79.56 -59.65 -16.74
N GLU A 205 79.62 -58.39 -16.30
CA GLU A 205 80.29 -58.02 -15.04
C GLU A 205 79.61 -58.63 -13.80
N VAL A 206 78.27 -58.69 -13.79
CA VAL A 206 77.48 -59.31 -12.71
C VAL A 206 77.68 -60.84 -12.70
N GLN A 207 77.68 -61.48 -13.88
CA GLN A 207 77.99 -62.92 -13.96
C GLN A 207 79.41 -63.24 -13.50
N ALA A 208 80.38 -62.35 -13.69
CA ALA A 208 81.75 -62.52 -13.17
C ALA A 208 81.80 -62.48 -11.64
N VAL A 209 81.02 -61.60 -11.00
CA VAL A 209 80.87 -61.55 -9.53
C VAL A 209 80.21 -62.84 -9.03
N ARG A 210 79.13 -63.29 -9.69
CA ARG A 210 78.44 -64.54 -9.37
C ARG A 210 79.36 -65.77 -9.48
N ALA A 211 80.11 -65.87 -10.58
CA ALA A 211 81.07 -66.95 -10.81
C ALA A 211 82.17 -66.97 -9.77
N SER A 212 82.68 -65.79 -9.38
CA SER A 212 83.70 -65.66 -8.34
C SER A 212 83.17 -66.10 -6.96
N ALA A 213 81.95 -65.68 -6.58
CA ALA A 213 81.32 -66.12 -5.32
C ALA A 213 81.08 -67.65 -5.30
N MET A 214 80.67 -68.22 -6.44
CA MET A 214 80.45 -69.66 -6.60
C MET A 214 81.76 -70.46 -6.48
N ASP A 215 82.82 -70.06 -7.19
CA ASP A 215 84.14 -70.72 -7.16
C ASP A 215 84.70 -70.75 -5.73
N TRP A 216 84.66 -69.62 -5.02
CA TRP A 216 85.11 -69.58 -3.62
C TRP A 216 84.25 -70.42 -2.67
N SER A 217 82.93 -70.49 -2.90
CA SER A 217 82.02 -71.34 -2.12
C SER A 217 82.31 -72.84 -2.35
N GLU A 218 82.59 -73.24 -3.59
CA GLU A 218 82.96 -74.61 -3.94
C GLU A 218 84.34 -75.00 -3.39
N ARG A 219 85.32 -74.10 -3.47
CA ARG A 219 86.65 -74.31 -2.86
C ARG A 219 86.55 -74.56 -1.36
N LEU A 220 85.71 -73.79 -0.66
CA LEU A 220 85.44 -73.99 0.77
C LEU A 220 84.75 -75.33 1.07
N ARG A 221 83.81 -75.75 0.20
CA ARG A 221 83.07 -77.01 0.35
C ARG A 221 83.98 -78.23 0.15
N ALA A 222 84.90 -78.16 -0.81
CA ALA A 222 85.80 -79.25 -1.17
C ALA A 222 87.10 -79.28 -0.34
N ALA A 223 87.35 -78.24 0.46
CA ALA A 223 88.56 -78.12 1.26
C ALA A 223 88.65 -79.23 2.32
N PRO A 224 89.78 -79.96 2.40
CA PRO A 224 90.02 -80.85 3.54
C PRO A 224 90.07 -80.04 4.84
N GLU A 225 89.71 -80.66 5.98
CA GLU A 225 89.57 -79.99 7.30
C GLU A 225 90.80 -79.15 7.71
N ARG A 226 92.00 -79.52 7.23
CA ARG A 226 93.25 -78.81 7.51
C ARG A 226 93.36 -77.46 6.79
N ASP A 227 92.84 -77.34 5.57
CA ASP A 227 93.03 -76.17 4.70
C ASP A 227 91.80 -75.25 4.70
N ALA A 228 90.65 -75.75 5.14
CA ALA A 228 89.40 -75.00 5.24
C ALA A 228 89.52 -73.64 5.98
N PRO A 229 90.31 -73.49 7.07
CA PRO A 229 90.46 -72.20 7.73
C PRO A 229 91.18 -71.14 6.88
N GLN A 230 92.20 -71.52 6.10
CA GLN A 230 92.92 -70.57 5.26
C GLN A 230 92.04 -70.11 4.10
N ILE A 231 91.33 -71.04 3.47
CA ILE A 231 90.39 -70.72 2.38
C ILE A 231 89.25 -69.85 2.89
N ALA A 232 88.75 -70.08 4.12
CA ALA A 232 87.74 -69.23 4.75
C ALA A 232 88.24 -67.80 5.01
N ILE A 233 89.51 -67.61 5.39
CA ILE A 233 90.11 -66.29 5.57
C ILE A 233 90.20 -65.54 4.24
N ASP A 234 90.70 -66.19 3.19
CA ASP A 234 90.86 -65.57 1.86
C ASP A 234 89.50 -65.22 1.24
N ALA A 235 88.52 -66.11 1.37
CA ALA A 235 87.14 -65.89 0.93
C ALA A 235 86.47 -64.73 1.68
N GLU A 236 86.61 -64.66 3.00
CA GLU A 236 86.04 -63.60 3.82
C GLU A 236 86.69 -62.24 3.54
N ALA A 237 87.97 -62.21 3.17
CA ALA A 237 88.64 -60.99 2.72
C ALA A 237 88.13 -60.49 1.35
N LEU A 238 87.76 -61.40 0.46
CA LEU A 238 87.21 -61.08 -0.86
C LEU A 238 85.73 -60.65 -0.81
N ARG A 239 84.95 -61.21 0.13
CA ARG A 239 83.49 -61.04 0.21
C ARG A 239 83.03 -59.56 0.22
N PRO A 240 83.62 -58.64 0.99
CA PRO A 240 83.26 -57.22 0.95
C PRO A 240 83.54 -56.55 -0.39
N LEU A 241 84.63 -56.93 -1.08
CA LEU A 241 84.99 -56.35 -2.39
C LEU A 241 83.98 -56.75 -3.48
N LEU A 242 83.54 -58.01 -3.47
CA LEU A 242 82.48 -58.47 -4.37
C LEU A 242 81.14 -57.78 -4.09
N MET A 243 80.82 -57.53 -2.81
CA MET A 243 79.62 -56.79 -2.43
C MET A 243 79.64 -55.35 -2.94
N ILE A 244 80.75 -54.62 -2.74
CA ILE A 244 80.91 -53.24 -3.25
C ILE A 244 80.71 -53.21 -4.77
N LYS A 245 81.41 -54.11 -5.49
CA LYS A 245 81.29 -54.19 -6.95
C LYS A 245 79.86 -54.49 -7.40
N LEU A 246 79.12 -55.32 -6.66
CA LEU A 246 77.72 -55.63 -6.99
C LEU A 246 76.79 -54.41 -6.81
N TRP A 247 77.00 -53.61 -5.75
CA TRP A 247 76.26 -52.37 -5.55
C TRP A 247 76.54 -51.33 -6.64
N ASP A 248 77.80 -51.17 -7.02
CA ASP A 248 78.19 -50.26 -8.12
C ASP A 248 77.51 -50.66 -9.45
N LEU A 249 77.41 -51.97 -9.71
CA LEU A 249 76.74 -52.49 -10.91
C LEU A 249 75.22 -52.25 -10.88
N LEU A 250 74.57 -52.41 -9.71
CA LEU A 250 73.16 -52.09 -9.54
C LEU A 250 72.88 -50.61 -9.80
N GLU A 251 73.69 -49.70 -9.23
CA GLU A 251 73.53 -48.26 -9.42
C GLU A 251 73.69 -47.86 -10.90
N ARG A 252 74.70 -48.41 -11.58
CA ARG A 252 74.91 -48.19 -13.02
C ARG A 252 73.73 -48.70 -13.85
N ALA A 253 73.20 -49.88 -13.56
CA ALA A 253 72.04 -50.44 -14.27
C ALA A 253 70.78 -49.57 -14.08
N GLN A 254 70.50 -49.15 -12.84
CA GLN A 254 69.37 -48.25 -12.53
C GLN A 254 69.52 -46.89 -13.22
N LYS A 255 70.73 -46.34 -13.27
CA LYS A 255 71.01 -45.08 -13.97
C LYS A 255 70.70 -45.19 -15.46
N ILE A 256 71.16 -46.24 -16.14
CA ILE A 256 70.91 -46.44 -17.57
C ILE A 256 69.41 -46.61 -17.85
N ALA A 257 68.71 -47.43 -17.05
CA ALA A 257 67.25 -47.61 -17.18
C ALA A 257 66.48 -46.30 -16.96
N GLY A 258 66.84 -45.51 -15.95
CA GLY A 258 66.21 -44.21 -15.69
C GLY A 258 66.44 -43.19 -16.80
N LEU A 259 67.62 -43.19 -17.43
CA LEU A 259 67.91 -42.33 -18.56
C LEU A 259 67.16 -42.75 -19.83
N HIS A 260 67.05 -44.05 -20.07
CA HIS A 260 66.24 -44.61 -21.16
C HIS A 260 64.76 -44.19 -21.03
N ASP A 261 64.18 -44.29 -19.83
CA ASP A 261 62.80 -43.88 -19.58
C ASP A 261 62.57 -42.38 -19.80
N GLN A 262 63.52 -41.54 -19.34
CA GLN A 262 63.45 -40.10 -19.60
C GLN A 262 63.55 -39.77 -21.09
N ALA A 263 64.41 -40.47 -21.82
CA ALA A 263 64.55 -40.28 -23.27
C ALA A 263 63.26 -40.69 -24.02
N LEU A 264 62.65 -41.81 -23.64
CA LEU A 264 61.37 -42.27 -24.22
C LEU A 264 60.22 -41.32 -23.92
N ASP A 265 60.07 -40.88 -22.68
CA ASP A 265 59.00 -39.98 -22.26
C ASP A 265 59.09 -38.65 -23.04
N TRP A 266 60.27 -38.03 -23.11
CA TRP A 266 60.45 -36.79 -23.86
C TRP A 266 60.28 -36.97 -25.36
N ARG A 267 60.73 -38.10 -25.95
CA ARG A 267 60.49 -38.39 -27.36
C ARG A 267 59.00 -38.54 -27.66
N THR A 268 58.27 -39.28 -26.83
CA THR A 268 56.81 -39.46 -26.98
C THR A 268 56.07 -38.13 -26.85
N LYS A 269 56.48 -37.27 -25.90
CA LYS A 269 55.92 -35.92 -25.73
C LYS A 269 56.20 -35.03 -26.94
N PHE A 270 57.38 -35.14 -27.53
CA PHE A 270 57.72 -34.42 -28.75
C PHE A 270 56.91 -34.90 -29.94
N GLU A 271 56.81 -36.22 -30.15
CA GLU A 271 56.00 -36.85 -31.21
C GLU A 271 54.52 -36.43 -31.11
N ALA A 272 53.95 -36.42 -29.90
CA ALA A 272 52.58 -35.96 -29.67
C ALA A 272 52.42 -34.45 -29.94
N ALA A 273 53.40 -33.63 -29.56
CA ALA A 273 53.38 -32.19 -29.86
C ALA A 273 53.48 -31.92 -31.37
N LEU A 274 54.26 -32.72 -32.10
CA LEU A 274 54.41 -32.61 -33.55
C LEU A 274 53.14 -33.04 -34.29
N ALA A 275 52.50 -34.15 -33.86
CA ALA A 275 51.20 -34.56 -34.41
C ALA A 275 50.11 -33.49 -34.21
N ALA A 276 50.12 -32.79 -33.06
CA ALA A 276 49.22 -31.66 -32.83
C ALA A 276 49.52 -30.48 -33.77
N VAL A 277 50.80 -30.21 -34.10
CA VAL A 277 51.17 -29.23 -35.12
C VAL A 277 50.59 -29.62 -36.48
N ASP A 278 50.74 -30.88 -36.90
CA ASP A 278 50.22 -31.37 -38.19
C ASP A 278 48.70 -31.25 -38.30
N GLU A 279 47.97 -31.64 -37.25
CA GLU A 279 46.51 -31.48 -37.18
C GLU A 279 46.10 -30.01 -37.35
N ARG A 280 46.81 -29.09 -36.67
CA ARG A 280 46.53 -27.65 -36.75
C ARG A 280 46.86 -27.06 -38.11
N LEU A 281 47.95 -27.50 -38.73
CA LEU A 281 48.31 -27.08 -40.08
C LEU A 281 47.32 -27.61 -41.12
N GLY A 282 46.82 -28.85 -40.97
CA GLY A 282 45.80 -29.42 -41.85
C GLY A 282 44.45 -28.71 -41.77
N ALA A 283 44.14 -28.08 -40.63
CA ALA A 283 42.91 -27.29 -40.45
C ALA A 283 43.01 -25.85 -41.00
N LEU A 284 44.21 -25.39 -41.36
CA LEU A 284 44.43 -24.06 -41.93
C LEU A 284 44.22 -24.08 -43.44
N PRO A 285 43.73 -22.99 -44.05
CA PRO A 285 43.76 -22.84 -45.50
C PRO A 285 45.20 -23.02 -46.06
N PRO A 286 45.37 -23.61 -47.25
CA PRO A 286 46.68 -23.99 -47.79
C PRO A 286 47.69 -22.84 -47.83
N ALA A 287 47.20 -21.64 -48.14
CA ALA A 287 48.02 -20.44 -48.29
C ALA A 287 48.65 -20.00 -46.95
N PHE A 288 47.92 -20.16 -45.83
CA PHE A 288 48.43 -19.87 -44.50
C PHE A 288 49.26 -21.01 -43.91
N ALA A 289 48.90 -22.27 -44.20
CA ALA A 289 49.67 -23.44 -43.80
C ALA A 289 51.08 -23.41 -44.42
N ALA A 290 51.20 -22.93 -45.66
CA ALA A 290 52.47 -22.83 -46.38
C ALA A 290 53.53 -21.96 -45.65
N GLY A 291 53.12 -20.91 -44.93
CA GLY A 291 54.04 -20.05 -44.17
C GLY A 291 54.64 -20.72 -42.93
N LEU A 292 53.99 -21.76 -42.39
CA LEU A 292 54.45 -22.51 -41.21
C LEU A 292 55.03 -23.89 -41.56
N ALA A 293 54.78 -24.39 -42.78
CA ALA A 293 55.24 -25.69 -43.25
C ALA A 293 56.77 -25.88 -43.17
N PRO A 294 57.64 -24.90 -43.47
CA PRO A 294 59.09 -25.07 -43.34
C PRO A 294 59.53 -25.35 -41.89
N ALA A 295 58.91 -24.70 -40.91
CA ALA A 295 59.21 -24.91 -39.50
C ALA A 295 58.76 -26.30 -39.01
N ALA A 296 57.59 -26.76 -39.44
CA ALA A 296 57.12 -28.12 -39.15
C ALA A 296 58.00 -29.18 -39.82
N ALA A 297 58.42 -28.96 -41.08
CA ALA A 297 59.35 -29.85 -41.77
C ALA A 297 60.70 -29.95 -41.05
N ALA A 298 61.23 -28.84 -40.54
CA ALA A 298 62.46 -28.85 -39.72
C ALA A 298 62.29 -29.69 -38.43
N LEU A 299 61.15 -29.60 -37.76
CA LEU A 299 60.86 -30.42 -36.58
C LEU A 299 60.73 -31.92 -36.92
N HIS A 300 60.18 -32.29 -38.09
CA HIS A 300 60.17 -33.68 -38.55
C HIS A 300 61.57 -34.21 -38.87
N GLU A 301 62.46 -33.39 -39.44
CA GLU A 301 63.85 -33.80 -39.64
C GLU A 301 64.58 -34.00 -38.31
N GLU A 302 64.35 -33.12 -37.32
CA GLU A 302 64.87 -33.31 -35.96
C GLU A 302 64.28 -34.54 -35.27
N GLN A 303 63.02 -34.90 -35.53
CA GLN A 303 62.40 -36.15 -35.05
C GLN A 303 63.14 -37.38 -35.59
N LYS A 304 63.47 -37.40 -36.88
CA LYS A 304 64.26 -38.48 -37.50
C LYS A 304 65.67 -38.54 -36.89
N ALA A 305 66.30 -37.39 -36.68
CA ALA A 305 67.62 -37.31 -36.05
C ALA A 305 67.60 -37.82 -34.60
N LEU A 306 66.59 -37.48 -33.80
CA LEU A 306 66.39 -38.01 -32.45
C LEU A 306 66.15 -39.52 -32.44
N ALA A 307 65.35 -40.05 -33.38
CA ALA A 307 65.11 -41.48 -33.51
C ALA A 307 66.41 -42.24 -33.84
N ALA A 308 67.22 -41.70 -34.76
CA ALA A 308 68.53 -42.26 -35.09
C ALA A 308 69.48 -42.24 -33.89
N ARG A 309 69.57 -41.11 -33.17
CA ARG A 309 70.43 -40.96 -31.98
C ARG A 309 70.00 -41.90 -30.84
N TYR A 310 68.70 -42.03 -30.61
CA TYR A 310 68.15 -42.97 -29.64
C TYR A 310 68.50 -44.44 -29.98
N GLY A 311 68.60 -44.76 -31.27
CA GLY A 311 69.01 -46.08 -31.77
C GLY A 311 70.43 -46.50 -31.42
N GLU A 312 71.31 -45.57 -31.01
CA GLU A 312 72.67 -45.90 -30.54
C GLU A 312 72.69 -46.57 -29.16
N GLN A 313 71.59 -46.50 -28.41
CA GLN A 313 71.37 -47.27 -27.17
C GLN A 313 72.51 -47.18 -26.14
N SER A 314 73.02 -45.96 -25.93
CA SER A 314 74.07 -45.66 -24.96
C SER A 314 73.61 -44.63 -23.92
N GLU A 315 74.28 -44.58 -22.77
CA GLU A 315 73.98 -43.61 -21.70
C GLU A 315 74.01 -42.15 -22.21
N ALA A 316 75.04 -41.80 -22.97
CA ALA A 316 75.20 -40.47 -23.55
C ALA A 316 74.09 -40.16 -24.57
N ALA A 317 73.72 -41.14 -25.40
CA ALA A 317 72.64 -41.00 -26.37
C ALA A 317 71.29 -40.75 -25.69
N TYR A 318 70.94 -41.50 -24.64
CA TYR A 318 69.68 -41.28 -23.91
C TYR A 318 69.62 -39.89 -23.25
N GLN A 319 70.71 -39.44 -22.61
CA GLN A 319 70.77 -38.09 -22.02
C GLN A 319 70.60 -36.99 -23.07
N GLU A 320 71.27 -37.14 -24.21
CA GLU A 320 71.18 -36.17 -25.31
C GLU A 320 69.78 -36.14 -25.93
N VAL A 321 69.18 -37.31 -26.19
CA VAL A 321 67.81 -37.42 -26.70
C VAL A 321 66.82 -36.78 -25.74
N ALA A 322 66.89 -37.08 -24.43
CA ALA A 322 66.01 -36.48 -23.44
C ALA A 322 66.11 -34.94 -23.43
N ARG A 323 67.34 -34.40 -23.44
CA ARG A 323 67.57 -32.95 -23.44
C ARG A 323 67.07 -32.28 -24.72
N ARG A 324 67.40 -32.85 -25.88
CA ARG A 324 67.05 -32.27 -27.18
C ARG A 324 65.55 -32.40 -27.47
N ALA A 325 64.93 -33.54 -27.15
CA ALA A 325 63.48 -33.73 -27.28
C ALA A 325 62.69 -32.78 -26.37
N TRP A 326 63.17 -32.46 -25.16
CA TRP A 326 62.56 -31.44 -24.30
C TRP A 326 62.49 -30.07 -24.97
N VAL A 327 63.61 -29.59 -25.55
CA VAL A 327 63.68 -28.31 -26.25
C VAL A 327 62.75 -28.31 -27.47
N LEU A 328 62.82 -29.35 -28.29
CA LEU A 328 62.00 -29.49 -29.50
C LEU A 328 60.49 -29.59 -29.18
N THR A 329 60.12 -30.17 -28.03
CA THR A 329 58.72 -30.16 -27.55
C THR A 329 58.24 -28.74 -27.29
N ALA A 330 59.08 -27.86 -26.74
CA ALA A 330 58.72 -26.46 -26.51
C ALA A 330 58.57 -25.69 -27.82
N GLU A 331 59.45 -25.94 -28.79
CA GLU A 331 59.37 -25.36 -30.14
C GLU A 331 58.13 -25.82 -30.90
N ALA A 332 57.82 -27.12 -30.88
CA ALA A 332 56.60 -27.68 -31.47
C ALA A 332 55.34 -27.05 -30.86
N ARG A 333 55.26 -26.93 -29.53
CA ARG A 333 54.13 -26.26 -28.86
C ARG A 333 54.04 -24.77 -29.16
N ALA A 334 55.16 -24.09 -29.40
CA ALA A 334 55.16 -22.70 -29.83
C ALA A 334 54.56 -22.58 -31.24
N LEU A 335 54.95 -23.47 -32.16
CA LEU A 335 54.40 -23.54 -33.52
C LEU A 335 52.91 -23.92 -33.52
N GLU A 336 52.50 -24.86 -32.68
CA GLU A 336 51.08 -25.25 -32.50
C GLU A 336 50.23 -24.05 -32.08
N ARG A 337 50.69 -23.27 -31.09
CA ARG A 337 50.01 -22.04 -30.64
C ARG A 337 49.91 -20.99 -31.74
N GLN A 338 50.96 -20.84 -32.54
CA GLN A 338 50.96 -19.93 -33.68
C GLN A 338 49.93 -20.35 -34.74
N ALA A 339 49.92 -21.63 -35.13
CA ALA A 339 48.96 -22.19 -36.07
C ALA A 339 47.51 -22.06 -35.56
N ARG A 340 47.29 -22.35 -34.27
CA ARG A 340 45.98 -22.22 -33.62
C ARG A 340 45.47 -20.78 -33.66
N ARG A 341 46.30 -19.81 -33.25
CA ARG A 341 45.92 -18.39 -33.27
C ARG A 341 45.50 -17.94 -34.66
N LEU A 342 46.25 -18.37 -35.67
CA LEU A 342 45.98 -18.01 -37.05
C LEU A 342 44.67 -18.65 -37.56
N SER A 343 44.37 -19.90 -37.17
CA SER A 343 43.11 -20.58 -37.49
C SER A 343 41.88 -19.93 -36.82
N GLU A 344 42.03 -19.47 -35.57
CA GLU A 344 40.96 -18.77 -34.85
C GLU A 344 40.65 -17.41 -35.50
N GLU A 345 41.68 -16.63 -35.83
CA GLU A 345 41.50 -15.34 -36.52
C GLU A 345 40.92 -15.51 -37.93
N GLU A 346 41.38 -16.51 -38.70
CA GLU A 346 40.84 -16.81 -40.02
C GLU A 346 39.35 -17.15 -39.96
N ARG A 347 38.94 -18.00 -39.00
CA ARG A 347 37.51 -18.33 -38.80
C ARG A 347 36.68 -17.10 -38.42
N ALA A 348 37.21 -16.23 -37.57
CA ALA A 348 36.52 -15.00 -37.17
C ALA A 348 36.32 -14.06 -38.36
N VAL A 349 37.36 -13.86 -39.17
CA VAL A 349 37.29 -13.03 -40.38
C VAL A 349 36.35 -13.63 -41.42
N ARG A 350 36.42 -14.95 -41.65
CA ARG A 350 35.49 -15.67 -42.54
C ARG A 350 34.03 -15.45 -42.15
N ALA A 351 33.72 -15.56 -40.86
CA ALA A 351 32.39 -15.29 -40.33
C ALA A 351 31.96 -13.83 -40.53
N ALA A 352 32.87 -12.87 -40.33
CA ALA A 352 32.60 -11.45 -40.56
C ALA A 352 32.29 -11.15 -42.04
N VAL A 353 33.04 -11.75 -42.98
CA VAL A 353 32.80 -11.61 -44.43
C VAL A 353 31.45 -12.22 -44.83
N ALA A 354 31.11 -13.40 -44.31
CA ALA A 354 29.82 -14.04 -44.54
C ALA A 354 28.66 -13.20 -43.98
N ALA A 355 28.79 -12.66 -42.77
CA ALA A 355 27.78 -11.81 -42.15
C ALA A 355 27.56 -10.51 -42.95
N CYS A 356 28.62 -9.88 -43.46
CA CYS A 356 28.46 -8.70 -44.33
C CYS A 356 27.75 -9.07 -45.64
N THR A 357 28.03 -10.26 -46.19
CA THR A 357 27.37 -10.75 -47.41
C THR A 357 25.88 -10.98 -47.21
N GLU A 358 25.49 -11.62 -46.12
CA GLU A 358 24.09 -11.87 -45.77
C GLU A 358 23.35 -10.58 -45.43
N ALA A 359 23.95 -9.70 -44.64
CA ALA A 359 23.38 -8.41 -44.29
C ALA A 359 23.09 -7.56 -45.53
N LEU A 360 24.01 -7.54 -46.52
CA LEU A 360 23.77 -6.86 -47.78
C LEU A 360 22.58 -7.47 -48.54
N ALA A 361 22.46 -8.80 -48.61
CA ALA A 361 21.36 -9.46 -49.31
C ALA A 361 20.00 -9.14 -48.66
N ASN A 362 19.94 -9.15 -47.33
CA ASN A 362 18.74 -8.76 -46.57
C ASN A 362 18.38 -7.29 -46.83
N LEU A 363 19.38 -6.41 -46.81
CA LEU A 363 19.17 -4.99 -47.05
C LEU A 363 18.64 -4.71 -48.46
N LYS A 364 19.15 -5.40 -49.50
CA LYS A 364 18.60 -5.32 -50.86
C LYS A 364 17.12 -5.69 -50.88
N SER A 365 16.78 -6.83 -50.27
CA SER A 365 15.39 -7.29 -50.19
C SER A 365 14.49 -6.32 -49.43
N GLU A 366 14.99 -5.66 -48.39
CA GLU A 366 14.21 -4.70 -47.61
C GLU A 366 13.96 -3.39 -48.37
N VAL A 367 14.96 -2.89 -49.10
CA VAL A 367 14.81 -1.69 -49.95
C VAL A 367 13.81 -1.99 -51.08
N ASP A 368 13.94 -3.13 -51.77
CA ASP A 368 13.04 -3.53 -52.85
C ASP A 368 11.59 -3.71 -52.35
N ALA A 369 11.40 -4.34 -51.18
CA ALA A 369 10.07 -4.52 -50.59
C ALA A 369 9.43 -3.19 -50.19
N GLU A 370 10.21 -2.22 -49.71
CA GLU A 370 9.69 -0.90 -49.35
C GLU A 370 9.34 -0.06 -50.58
N GLU A 371 10.12 -0.14 -51.66
CA GLU A 371 9.76 0.48 -52.95
C GLU A 371 8.44 -0.07 -53.49
N GLN A 372 8.25 -1.39 -53.45
CA GLN A 372 7.00 -2.04 -53.87
C GLN A 372 5.82 -1.64 -52.99
N ARG A 373 6.03 -1.54 -51.67
CA ARG A 373 4.97 -1.20 -50.71
C ARG A 373 4.55 0.26 -50.79
N SER A 374 5.52 1.17 -50.88
CA SER A 374 5.27 2.62 -50.86
C SER A 374 4.93 3.16 -52.24
N GLY A 375 5.30 2.45 -53.31
CA GLY A 375 5.20 2.91 -54.69
C GLY A 375 6.18 4.04 -55.02
N ILE A 376 7.12 4.35 -54.12
CA ILE A 376 8.07 5.46 -54.22
C ILE A 376 9.45 4.93 -54.58
N ARG A 377 10.19 5.70 -55.37
CA ARG A 377 11.59 5.40 -55.68
C ARG A 377 12.50 5.86 -54.53
N LEU A 378 13.21 4.92 -53.91
CA LEU A 378 14.15 5.16 -52.80
C LEU A 378 15.56 5.49 -53.32
N ASP A 379 15.69 6.61 -54.04
CA ASP A 379 16.93 6.99 -54.73
C ASP A 379 18.14 7.18 -53.80
N LEU A 380 17.95 7.68 -52.57
CA LEU A 380 19.05 7.84 -51.60
C LEU A 380 19.44 6.50 -50.97
N CYS A 381 18.47 5.67 -50.57
CA CYS A 381 18.73 4.32 -50.07
C CYS A 381 19.36 3.44 -51.16
N GLN A 382 18.93 3.54 -52.41
CA GLN A 382 19.58 2.85 -53.54
C GLN A 382 21.05 3.28 -53.70
N ALA A 383 21.36 4.57 -53.56
CA ALA A 383 22.73 5.06 -53.63
C ALA A 383 23.60 4.54 -52.47
N LEU A 384 23.06 4.50 -51.25
CA LEU A 384 23.73 3.92 -50.08
C LEU A 384 23.92 2.41 -50.22
N LEU A 385 22.91 1.71 -50.75
CA LEU A 385 22.95 0.28 -51.05
C LEU A 385 24.04 -0.02 -52.09
N GLN A 386 24.12 0.73 -53.19
CA GLN A 386 25.20 0.58 -54.18
C GLN A 386 26.59 0.80 -53.57
N ARG A 387 26.72 1.74 -52.62
CA ARG A 387 27.97 1.94 -51.89
C ARG A 387 28.31 0.75 -50.99
N ALA A 388 27.32 0.20 -50.29
CA ALA A 388 27.45 -1.01 -49.48
C ALA A 388 27.76 -2.26 -50.32
N GLU A 389 27.18 -2.36 -51.53
CA GLU A 389 27.50 -3.41 -52.52
C GLU A 389 28.96 -3.34 -52.92
N ARG A 390 29.43 -2.19 -53.41
CA ARG A 390 30.84 -2.00 -53.81
C ARG A 390 31.81 -2.29 -52.68
N SER A 391 31.49 -1.89 -51.44
CA SER A 391 32.36 -2.19 -50.30
C SER A 391 32.37 -3.68 -49.97
N THR A 392 31.22 -4.34 -50.01
CA THR A 392 31.10 -5.78 -49.71
C THR A 392 31.76 -6.63 -50.80
N ASP A 393 31.66 -6.23 -52.07
CA ASP A 393 32.34 -6.89 -53.18
C ASP A 393 33.87 -6.71 -53.08
N ASN A 394 34.34 -5.50 -52.73
CA ASN A 394 35.76 -5.28 -52.41
C ASN A 394 36.23 -6.16 -51.25
N LEU A 395 35.44 -6.28 -50.17
CA LEU A 395 35.74 -7.16 -49.04
C LEU A 395 35.84 -8.63 -49.48
N ARG A 396 34.89 -9.11 -50.30
CA ARG A 396 34.92 -10.48 -50.84
C ARG A 396 36.15 -10.72 -51.72
N GLN A 397 36.50 -9.74 -52.55
CA GLN A 397 37.67 -9.83 -53.43
C GLN A 397 38.96 -9.87 -52.61
N VAL A 398 39.15 -8.93 -51.67
CA VAL A 398 40.34 -8.93 -50.79
C VAL A 398 40.40 -10.21 -49.95
N TRP A 399 39.28 -10.70 -49.43
CA TRP A 399 39.23 -12.00 -48.72
C TRP A 399 39.62 -13.17 -49.63
N ALA A 400 39.09 -13.24 -50.85
CA ALA A 400 39.42 -14.28 -51.81
C ALA A 400 40.92 -14.22 -52.19
N ASP A 401 41.45 -13.03 -52.45
CA ASP A 401 42.86 -12.82 -52.78
C ASP A 401 43.75 -13.27 -51.61
N GLU A 402 43.45 -12.88 -50.37
CA GLU A 402 44.25 -13.23 -49.20
C GLU A 402 44.17 -14.71 -48.80
N VAL A 403 43.02 -15.37 -48.97
CA VAL A 403 42.83 -16.77 -48.57
C VAL A 403 43.18 -17.76 -49.67
N GLN A 404 42.96 -17.42 -50.93
CA GLN A 404 43.17 -18.32 -52.07
C GLN A 404 44.54 -18.12 -52.72
N THR A 405 45.08 -16.90 -52.73
CA THR A 405 46.33 -16.58 -53.44
C THR A 405 47.44 -16.04 -52.53
N GLY A 406 47.09 -15.49 -51.36
CA GLY A 406 48.02 -14.93 -50.41
C GLY A 406 48.89 -16.01 -49.77
N GLN A 407 50.16 -16.12 -50.18
CA GLN A 407 51.18 -16.87 -49.46
C GLN A 407 51.95 -15.91 -48.55
N PRO A 408 51.47 -15.61 -47.34
CA PRO A 408 52.22 -14.78 -46.42
C PRO A 408 53.52 -15.49 -46.02
N PRO A 409 54.66 -14.78 -46.03
CA PRO A 409 55.97 -15.37 -45.75
C PRO A 409 56.13 -15.80 -44.29
N ASP A 410 55.35 -15.21 -43.37
CA ASP A 410 55.35 -15.53 -41.95
C ASP A 410 53.96 -15.34 -41.30
N THR A 411 53.83 -15.81 -40.06
CA THR A 411 52.62 -15.71 -39.24
C THR A 411 52.23 -14.28 -38.89
N ALA A 412 53.20 -13.37 -38.74
CA ALA A 412 52.94 -11.97 -38.41
C ALA A 412 52.25 -11.25 -39.58
N SER A 413 52.73 -11.48 -40.80
CA SER A 413 52.19 -10.97 -42.04
C SER A 413 50.80 -11.54 -42.31
N ALA A 414 50.60 -12.84 -42.06
CA ALA A 414 49.29 -13.47 -42.16
C ALA A 414 48.25 -12.85 -41.22
N LEU A 415 48.61 -12.64 -39.95
CA LEU A 415 47.74 -11.98 -38.97
C LEU A 415 47.47 -10.52 -39.33
N ALA A 416 48.44 -9.81 -39.90
CA ALA A 416 48.25 -8.43 -40.35
C ALA A 416 47.25 -8.35 -41.53
N ARG A 417 47.35 -9.26 -42.50
CA ARG A 417 46.40 -9.38 -43.62
C ARG A 417 44.98 -9.71 -43.13
N LEU A 418 44.84 -10.66 -42.21
CA LEU A 418 43.54 -10.98 -41.60
C LEU A 418 42.92 -9.78 -40.86
N ARG A 419 43.75 -8.99 -40.15
CA ARG A 419 43.29 -7.74 -39.51
C ARG A 419 42.82 -6.71 -40.53
N GLN A 420 43.54 -6.53 -41.63
CA GLN A 420 43.12 -5.63 -42.70
C GLN A 420 41.75 -6.03 -43.27
N VAL A 421 41.50 -7.33 -43.51
CA VAL A 421 40.19 -7.82 -43.95
C VAL A 421 39.11 -7.57 -42.90
N ARG A 422 39.43 -7.77 -41.61
CA ARG A 422 38.49 -7.47 -40.52
C ARG A 422 38.10 -6.00 -40.48
N ASP A 423 39.08 -5.10 -40.59
CA ASP A 423 38.84 -3.66 -40.59
C ASP A 423 38.01 -3.24 -41.82
N LEU A 424 38.23 -3.88 -42.98
CA LEU A 424 37.36 -3.73 -44.15
C LEU A 424 35.95 -4.26 -43.90
N ALA A 425 35.79 -5.39 -43.21
CA ALA A 425 34.47 -5.94 -42.86
C ALA A 425 33.69 -4.99 -41.92
N GLU A 426 34.37 -4.40 -40.94
CA GLU A 426 33.77 -3.37 -40.09
C GLU A 426 33.36 -2.13 -40.90
N ALA A 427 34.21 -1.67 -41.83
CA ALA A 427 33.89 -0.56 -42.71
C ALA A 427 32.67 -0.88 -43.60
N CYS A 428 32.55 -2.10 -44.12
CA CYS A 428 31.40 -2.57 -44.88
C CYS A 428 30.12 -2.55 -44.03
N ARG A 429 30.19 -3.08 -42.80
CA ARG A 429 29.06 -3.07 -41.88
C ARG A 429 28.57 -1.65 -41.60
N ARG A 430 29.47 -0.68 -41.39
CA ARG A 430 29.08 0.73 -41.21
C ARG A 430 28.35 1.31 -42.42
N GLN A 431 28.71 0.93 -43.64
CA GLN A 431 27.99 1.36 -44.85
C GLN A 431 26.60 0.71 -44.95
N GLN A 432 26.50 -0.58 -44.60
CA GLN A 432 25.22 -1.30 -44.56
C GLN A 432 24.29 -0.70 -43.49
N ASP A 433 24.81 -0.41 -42.30
CA ASP A 433 24.06 0.22 -41.21
C ASP A 433 23.58 1.62 -41.59
N ALA A 434 24.40 2.42 -42.28
CA ALA A 434 23.99 3.74 -42.77
C ALA A 434 22.81 3.65 -43.75
N CYS A 435 22.80 2.64 -44.62
CA CYS A 435 21.68 2.39 -45.52
C CYS A 435 20.44 1.88 -44.78
N ALA A 436 20.59 1.01 -43.78
CA ALA A 436 19.48 0.55 -42.93
C ALA A 436 18.85 1.71 -42.15
N GLN A 437 19.67 2.62 -41.62
CA GLN A 437 19.21 3.83 -40.94
C GLN A 437 18.48 4.78 -41.90
N GLY A 438 18.99 4.95 -43.14
CA GLY A 438 18.32 5.70 -44.19
C GLY A 438 16.92 5.14 -44.47
N LEU A 439 16.81 3.82 -44.68
CA LEU A 439 15.54 3.15 -44.92
C LEU A 439 14.56 3.30 -43.75
N ALA A 440 15.05 3.20 -42.51
CA ALA A 440 14.23 3.40 -41.32
C ALA A 440 13.73 4.85 -41.19
N ALA A 441 14.59 5.84 -41.46
CA ALA A 441 14.23 7.25 -41.46
C ALA A 441 13.17 7.55 -42.53
N TRP A 442 13.32 6.98 -43.71
CA TRP A 442 12.33 7.05 -44.77
C TRP A 442 10.98 6.44 -44.36
N ARG A 443 10.97 5.20 -43.85
CA ARG A 443 9.75 4.53 -43.35
C ARG A 443 8.99 5.39 -42.34
N ALA A 444 9.70 6.05 -41.43
CA ALA A 444 9.10 6.94 -40.44
C ALA A 444 8.48 8.19 -41.09
N LEU A 445 9.17 8.81 -42.04
CA LEU A 445 8.66 9.96 -42.80
C LEU A 445 7.41 9.58 -43.59
N TYR A 446 7.46 8.49 -44.35
CA TYR A 446 6.36 8.04 -45.19
C TYR A 446 5.11 7.69 -44.35
N ARG A 447 5.31 7.04 -43.20
CA ARG A 447 4.23 6.79 -42.23
C ARG A 447 3.57 8.09 -41.77
N ARG A 448 4.37 9.12 -41.46
CA ARG A 448 3.83 10.43 -41.03
C ARG A 448 3.01 11.09 -42.13
N VAL A 449 3.46 11.02 -43.38
CA VAL A 449 2.70 11.50 -44.55
C VAL A 449 1.36 10.76 -44.67
N GLU A 450 1.37 9.43 -44.63
CA GLU A 450 0.15 8.61 -44.68
C GLU A 450 -0.83 8.92 -43.54
N GLU A 451 -0.34 9.12 -42.31
CA GLU A 451 -1.18 9.49 -41.16
C GLU A 451 -1.92 10.82 -41.36
N VAL A 452 -1.23 11.82 -41.93
CA VAL A 452 -1.83 13.13 -42.22
C VAL A 452 -2.89 13.02 -43.31
N LEU A 453 -2.57 12.35 -44.42
CA LEU A 453 -3.50 12.16 -45.53
C LEU A 453 -4.75 11.38 -45.08
N GLN A 454 -4.57 10.29 -44.34
CA GLN A 454 -5.68 9.49 -43.82
C GLN A 454 -6.58 10.27 -42.85
N ARG A 455 -6.00 11.15 -42.02
CA ARG A 455 -6.77 12.01 -41.11
C ARG A 455 -7.66 12.98 -41.89
N LEU A 456 -7.13 13.61 -42.93
CA LEU A 456 -7.87 14.53 -43.79
C LEU A 456 -9.00 13.80 -44.54
N GLU A 457 -8.71 12.63 -45.11
CA GLU A 457 -9.72 11.80 -45.80
C GLU A 457 -10.84 11.35 -44.85
N ARG A 458 -10.51 11.06 -43.59
CA ARG A 458 -11.48 10.63 -42.57
C ARG A 458 -12.21 11.78 -41.88
N SER A 459 -12.10 13.02 -42.37
CA SER A 459 -12.72 14.23 -41.80
C SER A 459 -14.26 14.35 -41.92
N VAL A 460 -14.93 13.31 -42.44
CA VAL A 460 -16.38 13.31 -42.68
C VAL A 460 -17.20 13.51 -41.40
N PRO A 461 -16.88 12.85 -40.25
CA PRO A 461 -17.61 13.05 -39.01
C PRO A 461 -17.50 14.49 -38.47
N GLU A 462 -16.32 15.10 -38.55
CA GLU A 462 -16.11 16.49 -38.15
C GLU A 462 -16.92 17.44 -39.01
N HIS A 463 -16.94 17.21 -40.32
CA HIS A 463 -17.76 17.98 -41.26
C HIS A 463 -19.25 17.88 -40.92
N GLU A 464 -19.77 16.68 -40.68
CA GLU A 464 -21.18 16.49 -40.31
C GLU A 464 -21.52 17.14 -38.97
N ARG A 465 -20.62 17.08 -37.99
CA ARG A 465 -20.78 17.78 -36.71
C ARG A 465 -20.89 19.30 -36.90
N LEU A 466 -19.98 19.89 -37.67
CA LEU A 466 -19.95 21.34 -37.92
C LEU A 466 -21.15 21.79 -38.76
N ARG A 467 -21.54 21.00 -39.77
CA ARG A 467 -22.75 21.22 -40.57
C ARG A 467 -24.01 21.26 -39.70
N ARG A 468 -24.14 20.31 -38.76
CA ARG A 468 -25.27 20.28 -37.82
C ARG A 468 -25.26 21.50 -36.91
N ALA A 469 -24.12 21.82 -36.32
CA ALA A 469 -23.99 22.99 -35.45
C ALA A 469 -24.34 24.29 -36.18
N TRP A 470 -23.89 24.46 -37.42
CA TRP A 470 -24.22 25.61 -38.26
C TRP A 470 -25.73 25.69 -38.57
N ARG A 471 -26.34 24.57 -39.00
CA ARG A 471 -27.79 24.50 -39.26
C ARG A 471 -28.62 24.83 -38.04
N GLU A 472 -28.17 24.41 -36.86
CA GLU A 472 -28.84 24.74 -35.60
C GLU A 472 -28.64 26.21 -35.24
N LEU A 473 -27.45 26.77 -35.45
CA LEU A 473 -27.17 28.19 -35.20
C LEU A 473 -28.03 29.11 -36.08
N LEU A 474 -28.24 28.74 -37.35
CA LEU A 474 -29.11 29.49 -38.29
C LEU A 474 -30.59 29.57 -37.88
N ARG A 475 -31.04 28.76 -36.92
CA ARG A 475 -32.41 28.87 -36.38
C ARG A 475 -32.58 30.04 -35.42
N TYR A 476 -31.48 30.65 -35.00
CA TYR A 476 -31.45 31.76 -34.06
C TYR A 476 -31.20 33.08 -34.78
N ASN A 477 -31.82 34.17 -34.30
CA ASN A 477 -31.58 35.51 -34.82
C ASN A 477 -30.06 35.84 -34.83
N PRO A 478 -29.50 36.37 -35.95
CA PRO A 478 -28.10 36.77 -36.05
C PRO A 478 -27.56 37.67 -34.95
N THR A 479 -28.40 38.48 -34.31
CA THR A 479 -27.98 39.33 -33.18
C THR A 479 -27.47 38.53 -31.97
N ASN A 480 -27.85 37.26 -31.83
CA ASN A 480 -27.38 36.39 -30.75
C ASN A 480 -25.98 35.79 -31.00
N TRP A 481 -25.45 35.87 -32.22
CA TRP A 481 -24.14 35.30 -32.58
C TRP A 481 -23.26 36.23 -33.43
N PRO A 482 -23.07 37.51 -33.07
CA PRO A 482 -22.36 38.51 -33.89
C PRO A 482 -20.89 38.15 -34.19
N GLN A 483 -20.29 37.28 -33.39
CA GLN A 483 -18.93 36.79 -33.55
C GLN A 483 -18.74 35.80 -34.71
N VAL A 484 -19.81 35.25 -35.27
CA VAL A 484 -19.74 34.31 -36.41
C VAL A 484 -20.24 35.01 -37.66
N ARG A 485 -19.46 34.92 -38.74
CA ARG A 485 -19.88 35.48 -40.04
C ARG A 485 -21.03 34.68 -40.64
N ALA A 486 -21.99 35.37 -41.27
CA ALA A 486 -23.14 34.74 -41.90
C ALA A 486 -22.76 33.79 -43.07
N ASP A 487 -21.62 34.04 -43.72
CA ASP A 487 -21.08 33.23 -44.84
C ASP A 487 -20.07 32.16 -44.38
N TRP A 488 -19.94 31.90 -43.07
CA TRP A 488 -18.88 31.04 -42.53
C TRP A 488 -18.90 29.62 -43.12
N TYR A 489 -20.07 28.99 -43.26
CA TYR A 489 -20.14 27.61 -43.73
C TYR A 489 -19.78 27.47 -45.22
N ASP A 490 -20.07 28.49 -46.03
CA ASP A 490 -19.68 28.53 -47.45
C ASP A 490 -18.16 28.67 -47.57
N HIS A 491 -17.54 29.51 -46.73
CA HIS A 491 -16.08 29.60 -46.64
C HIS A 491 -15.47 28.28 -46.15
N TYR A 492 -16.01 27.68 -45.09
CA TYR A 492 -15.55 26.41 -44.52
C TYR A 492 -15.60 25.26 -45.53
N THR A 493 -16.71 25.12 -46.26
CA THR A 493 -16.88 24.06 -47.25
C THR A 493 -15.93 24.24 -48.43
N ALA A 494 -15.78 25.46 -48.95
CA ALA A 494 -14.83 25.75 -50.03
C ALA A 494 -13.37 25.46 -49.61
N THR A 495 -12.97 25.88 -48.42
CA THR A 495 -11.61 25.65 -47.89
C THR A 495 -11.37 24.16 -47.63
N ARG A 496 -12.33 23.44 -47.02
CA ARG A 496 -12.24 21.99 -46.83
C ARG A 496 -12.09 21.25 -48.16
N GLN A 497 -12.87 21.61 -49.18
CA GLN A 497 -12.82 20.97 -50.49
C GLN A 497 -11.44 21.15 -51.13
N ARG A 498 -10.86 22.36 -51.06
CA ARG A 498 -9.48 22.61 -51.54
C ARG A 498 -8.44 21.77 -50.80
N LEU A 499 -8.56 21.64 -49.47
CA LEU A 499 -7.63 20.81 -48.68
C LEU A 499 -7.73 19.34 -49.06
N LEU A 500 -8.94 18.82 -49.30
CA LEU A 500 -9.15 17.44 -49.75
C LEU A 500 -8.63 17.21 -51.17
N GLU A 501 -8.81 18.17 -52.07
CA GLU A 501 -8.26 18.12 -53.43
C GLU A 501 -6.72 18.13 -53.41
N GLN A 502 -6.11 18.94 -52.55
CA GLN A 502 -4.66 18.96 -52.36
C GLN A 502 -4.14 17.64 -51.75
N ALA A 503 -4.84 17.07 -50.75
CA ALA A 503 -4.51 15.76 -50.20
C ALA A 503 -4.65 14.64 -51.24
N ALA A 504 -5.72 14.68 -52.05
CA ALA A 504 -5.94 13.72 -53.14
C ALA A 504 -4.89 13.86 -54.25
N ALA A 505 -4.44 15.08 -54.56
CA ALA A 505 -3.36 15.33 -55.51
C ALA A 505 -2.04 14.73 -55.02
N ILE A 506 -1.68 14.93 -53.74
CA ILE A 506 -0.51 14.30 -53.13
C ILE A 506 -0.64 12.77 -53.20
N ARG A 507 -1.83 12.21 -52.90
CA ARG A 507 -2.03 10.77 -52.96
C ARG A 507 -1.93 10.21 -54.38
N ALA A 508 -2.42 10.95 -55.37
CA ALA A 508 -2.26 10.60 -56.78
C ALA A 508 -0.78 10.66 -57.23
N GLU A 509 0.02 11.61 -56.72
CA GLU A 509 1.47 11.66 -56.93
C GLU A 509 2.17 10.41 -56.35
N LEU A 510 1.78 9.99 -55.13
CA LEU A 510 2.30 8.79 -54.47
C LEU A 510 1.93 7.50 -55.23
N VAL A 511 0.65 7.33 -55.59
CA VAL A 511 0.16 6.13 -56.32
C VAL A 511 0.76 6.05 -57.73
N ALA A 512 0.97 7.18 -58.39
CA ALA A 512 1.59 7.22 -59.71
C ALA A 512 3.13 7.00 -59.66
N GLY A 513 3.72 6.83 -58.48
CA GLY A 513 5.16 6.65 -58.29
C GLY A 513 6.00 7.83 -58.79
N ARG A 514 5.45 9.05 -58.72
CA ARG A 514 6.11 10.27 -59.20
C ARG A 514 6.99 10.96 -58.15
N VAL A 515 6.98 10.46 -56.92
CA VAL A 515 7.79 10.97 -55.81
C VAL A 515 9.05 10.12 -55.64
N ALA A 516 10.17 10.77 -55.35
CA ALA A 516 11.41 10.12 -54.94
C ALA A 516 11.73 10.40 -53.46
N GLU A 517 12.53 9.55 -52.81
CA GLU A 517 12.97 9.72 -51.42
C GLU A 517 13.65 11.08 -51.19
N SER A 518 14.44 11.55 -52.16
CA SER A 518 15.06 12.88 -52.15
C SER A 518 14.08 14.05 -52.02
N GLN A 519 12.81 13.85 -52.40
CA GLN A 519 11.72 14.84 -52.25
C GLN A 519 10.91 14.62 -50.96
N GLY A 520 11.30 13.67 -50.11
CA GLY A 520 10.58 13.30 -48.90
C GLY A 520 10.37 14.46 -47.93
N SER A 521 11.38 15.31 -47.74
CA SER A 521 11.27 16.49 -46.85
C SER A 521 10.24 17.50 -47.37
N GLU A 522 10.22 17.74 -48.68
CA GLU A 522 9.23 18.61 -49.33
C GLU A 522 7.82 18.03 -49.22
N LEU A 523 7.66 16.73 -49.49
CA LEU A 523 6.40 16.01 -49.34
C LEU A 523 5.88 16.09 -47.90
N ARG A 524 6.77 15.89 -46.92
CA ARG A 524 6.44 16.03 -45.50
C ARG A 524 5.98 17.45 -45.17
N ASN A 525 6.71 18.47 -45.62
CA ASN A 525 6.36 19.87 -45.38
C ASN A 525 4.99 20.21 -45.98
N ARG A 526 4.71 19.78 -47.22
CA ARG A 526 3.40 19.94 -47.88
C ARG A 526 2.29 19.29 -47.04
N CYS A 527 2.52 18.08 -46.52
CA CYS A 527 1.54 17.39 -45.67
C CYS A 527 1.36 18.10 -44.31
N GLU A 528 2.44 18.52 -43.66
CA GLU A 528 2.35 19.26 -42.39
C GLU A 528 1.62 20.59 -42.55
N GLU A 529 1.83 21.31 -43.66
CA GLU A 529 1.08 22.52 -44.01
C GLU A 529 -0.42 22.21 -44.20
N LEU A 530 -0.77 21.08 -44.83
CA LEU A 530 -2.17 20.64 -44.93
C LEU A 530 -2.79 20.30 -43.56
N ASP A 531 -2.07 19.59 -42.69
CA ASP A 531 -2.53 19.27 -41.32
C ASP A 531 -2.73 20.56 -40.52
N GLN A 532 -1.80 21.52 -40.62
CA GLN A 532 -1.92 22.81 -39.95
C GLN A 532 -3.14 23.59 -40.43
N ARG A 533 -3.32 23.76 -41.75
CA ARG A 533 -4.49 24.46 -42.31
C ARG A 533 -5.80 23.76 -41.95
N TRP A 534 -5.80 22.44 -41.88
CA TRP A 534 -6.96 21.67 -41.42
C TRP A 534 -7.26 21.90 -39.94
N GLN A 535 -6.24 21.95 -39.08
CA GLN A 535 -6.40 22.27 -37.66
C GLN A 535 -6.92 23.69 -37.44
N GLU A 536 -6.40 24.66 -38.19
CA GLU A 536 -6.90 26.05 -38.19
C GLU A 536 -8.39 26.09 -38.58
N LEU A 537 -8.76 25.40 -39.65
CA LEU A 537 -10.15 25.30 -40.11
C LEU A 537 -11.07 24.63 -39.08
N LEU A 538 -10.60 23.59 -38.39
CA LEU A 538 -11.33 22.95 -37.30
C LEU A 538 -11.47 23.86 -36.09
N HIS A 539 -10.45 24.66 -35.77
CA HIS A 539 -10.49 25.62 -34.67
C HIS A 539 -11.54 26.71 -34.94
N GLU A 540 -11.59 27.24 -36.17
CA GLU A 540 -12.68 28.14 -36.59
C GLU A 540 -14.05 27.47 -36.42
N GLY A 541 -14.19 26.20 -36.81
CA GLY A 541 -15.41 25.42 -36.60
C GLY A 541 -15.79 25.22 -35.13
N GLN A 542 -14.81 25.09 -34.23
CA GLN A 542 -15.08 25.09 -32.79
C GLN A 542 -15.68 26.41 -32.32
N GLY A 543 -15.29 27.55 -32.91
CA GLY A 543 -15.91 28.85 -32.67
C GLY A 543 -17.41 28.86 -32.92
N VAL A 544 -17.88 28.18 -33.98
CA VAL A 544 -19.32 28.03 -34.30
C VAL A 544 -20.04 27.15 -33.28
N VAL A 545 -19.43 26.03 -32.89
CA VAL A 545 -19.99 25.15 -31.85
C VAL A 545 -20.11 25.90 -30.52
N MET A 546 -19.10 26.70 -30.17
CA MET A 546 -19.11 27.52 -28.96
C MET A 546 -20.17 28.63 -29.03
N ALA A 547 -20.32 29.28 -30.19
CA ALA A 547 -21.38 30.26 -30.41
C ALA A 547 -22.77 29.63 -30.21
N LEU A 548 -23.04 28.47 -30.81
CA LEU A 548 -24.27 27.72 -30.59
C LEU A 548 -24.48 27.37 -29.11
N GLY A 549 -23.42 26.94 -28.42
CA GLY A 549 -23.47 26.68 -26.97
C GLY A 549 -23.87 27.90 -26.15
N ARG A 550 -23.33 29.08 -26.48
CA ARG A 550 -23.68 30.36 -25.83
C ARG A 550 -25.12 30.78 -26.12
N VAL A 551 -25.56 30.68 -27.38
CA VAL A 551 -26.93 31.02 -27.77
C VAL A 551 -27.95 30.11 -27.06
N ARG A 552 -27.71 28.80 -27.02
CA ARG A 552 -28.55 27.85 -26.26
C ARG A 552 -28.55 28.09 -24.76
N ALA A 553 -27.47 28.63 -24.21
CA ALA A 553 -27.43 29.02 -22.81
C ALA A 553 -28.26 30.28 -22.57
N ALA A 554 -28.14 31.28 -23.44
CA ALA A 554 -28.93 32.51 -23.38
C ALA A 554 -30.44 32.23 -23.54
N GLU A 555 -30.83 31.38 -24.51
CA GLU A 555 -32.21 30.92 -24.69
C GLU A 555 -32.77 30.28 -23.41
N ARG A 556 -32.04 29.31 -22.84
CA ARG A 556 -32.47 28.64 -21.60
C ARG A 556 -32.61 29.61 -20.44
N GLN A 557 -31.64 30.50 -20.26
CA GLN A 557 -31.68 31.51 -19.20
C GLN A 557 -32.85 32.49 -19.39
N ALA A 558 -33.15 32.90 -20.62
CA ALA A 558 -34.31 33.74 -20.91
C ALA A 558 -35.61 32.98 -20.62
N GLN A 559 -35.75 31.72 -21.07
CA GLN A 559 -36.91 30.88 -20.76
C GLN A 559 -37.12 30.68 -19.26
N GLU A 560 -36.06 30.40 -18.51
CA GLU A 560 -36.10 30.26 -17.04
C GLU A 560 -36.51 31.59 -16.38
N ALA A 561 -35.96 32.71 -16.85
CA ALA A 561 -36.28 34.03 -16.33
C ALA A 561 -37.74 34.43 -16.59
N VAL A 562 -38.28 34.15 -17.79
CA VAL A 562 -39.71 34.38 -18.10
C VAL A 562 -40.60 33.46 -17.25
N ARG A 563 -40.27 32.17 -17.15
CA ARG A 563 -41.02 31.23 -16.29
C ARG A 563 -41.06 31.67 -14.82
N ALA A 564 -39.99 32.25 -14.31
CA ALA A 564 -39.95 32.76 -12.94
C ALA A 564 -40.93 33.92 -12.69
N LEU A 565 -41.27 34.70 -13.73
CA LEU A 565 -42.24 35.80 -13.62
C LEU A 565 -43.69 35.32 -13.67
N HIS A 566 -43.94 34.09 -14.14
CA HIS A 566 -45.29 33.59 -14.38
C HIS A 566 -46.17 33.62 -13.13
N ALA A 567 -45.66 33.11 -12.00
CA ALA A 567 -46.41 33.09 -10.75
C ALA A 567 -46.73 34.50 -10.23
N ASP A 568 -45.86 35.48 -10.47
CA ASP A 568 -46.06 36.86 -10.03
C ASP A 568 -47.12 37.55 -10.89
N VAL A 569 -47.08 37.35 -12.21
CA VAL A 569 -48.09 37.86 -13.16
C VAL A 569 -49.45 37.18 -12.96
N GLU A 570 -49.49 35.88 -12.67
CA GLU A 570 -50.72 35.16 -12.30
C GLU A 570 -51.33 35.72 -11.02
N ARG A 571 -50.51 36.05 -10.01
CA ARG A 571 -50.99 36.71 -8.79
C ARG A 571 -51.59 38.10 -9.07
N VAL A 572 -50.94 38.89 -9.92
CA VAL A 572 -51.45 40.22 -10.32
C VAL A 572 -52.77 40.10 -11.08
N THR A 573 -52.83 39.23 -12.09
CA THR A 573 -54.04 39.03 -12.92
C THR A 573 -55.21 38.47 -12.09
N ALA A 574 -54.97 37.52 -11.20
CA ALA A 574 -55.98 37.03 -10.26
C ALA A 574 -56.47 38.15 -9.32
N ALA A 575 -55.55 38.95 -8.76
CA ALA A 575 -55.91 40.09 -7.92
C ALA A 575 -56.78 41.11 -8.68
N MET A 576 -56.49 41.38 -9.95
CA MET A 576 -57.29 42.30 -10.78
C MET A 576 -58.73 41.84 -11.01
N LEU A 577 -58.94 40.53 -11.25
CA LEU A 577 -60.27 39.94 -11.45
C LEU A 577 -61.13 40.06 -10.19
N GLU A 578 -60.50 40.05 -9.03
CA GLU A 578 -61.19 40.12 -7.74
C GLU A 578 -61.55 41.54 -7.29
N LEU A 579 -60.96 42.59 -7.89
CA LEU A 579 -61.19 43.98 -7.50
C LEU A 579 -62.53 44.53 -8.04
N PRO A 580 -63.30 45.28 -7.24
CA PRO A 580 -64.58 45.88 -7.67
C PRO A 580 -64.38 47.07 -8.61
N PRO A 581 -65.33 47.39 -9.52
CA PRO A 581 -65.19 48.49 -10.49
C PRO A 581 -65.30 49.88 -9.82
N ALA A 582 -64.24 50.31 -9.15
CA ALA A 582 -64.12 51.62 -8.53
C ALA A 582 -63.09 52.49 -9.26
N GLN A 583 -63.37 53.79 -9.38
CA GLN A 583 -62.50 54.75 -10.06
C GLN A 583 -61.14 54.90 -9.35
N THR A 584 -61.09 54.72 -8.04
CA THR A 584 -59.86 54.72 -7.21
C THR A 584 -58.93 53.53 -7.49
N LEU A 585 -59.39 52.51 -8.23
CA LEU A 585 -58.63 51.32 -8.59
C LEU A 585 -58.23 51.30 -10.08
N ALA A 586 -58.56 52.34 -10.85
CA ALA A 586 -58.28 52.41 -12.28
C ALA A 586 -56.77 52.33 -12.57
N GLU A 587 -55.96 53.12 -11.86
CA GLU A 587 -54.50 53.15 -12.04
C GLU A 587 -53.85 51.79 -11.74
N LEU A 588 -54.31 51.10 -10.69
CA LEU A 588 -53.80 49.77 -10.34
C LEU A 588 -54.16 48.72 -11.40
N ARG A 589 -55.35 48.81 -11.99
CA ARG A 589 -55.77 47.92 -13.08
C ARG A 589 -55.04 48.20 -14.38
N ASP A 590 -54.80 49.46 -14.72
CA ASP A 590 -54.04 49.82 -15.91
C ASP A 590 -52.60 49.28 -15.81
N LEU A 591 -51.97 49.40 -14.63
CA LEU A 591 -50.67 48.79 -14.36
C LEU A 591 -50.71 47.25 -14.49
N GLY A 592 -51.72 46.60 -13.92
CA GLY A 592 -51.84 45.15 -14.01
C GLY A 592 -52.13 44.63 -15.44
N HIS A 593 -52.93 45.35 -16.23
CA HIS A 593 -53.14 45.03 -17.66
C HIS A 593 -51.87 45.21 -18.47
N ARG A 594 -51.10 46.27 -18.18
CA ARG A 594 -49.79 46.49 -18.80
C ARG A 594 -48.82 45.36 -18.47
N ILE A 595 -48.73 44.94 -17.21
CA ILE A 595 -47.90 43.80 -16.78
C ILE A 595 -48.29 42.51 -17.53
N ALA A 596 -49.59 42.20 -17.61
CA ALA A 596 -50.08 41.02 -18.31
C ALA A 596 -49.74 41.07 -19.81
N SER A 597 -49.94 42.21 -20.46
CA SER A 597 -49.64 42.40 -21.88
C SER A 597 -48.14 42.35 -22.18
N GLU A 598 -47.29 42.98 -21.35
CA GLU A 598 -45.84 42.95 -21.53
C GLU A 598 -45.29 41.53 -21.26
N PHE A 599 -45.86 40.78 -20.31
CA PHE A 599 -45.52 39.37 -20.10
C PHE A 599 -45.90 38.48 -21.27
N GLU A 600 -47.10 38.63 -21.84
CA GLU A 600 -47.54 37.83 -22.99
C GLU A 600 -46.65 38.08 -24.22
N GLN A 601 -46.30 39.34 -24.49
CA GLN A 601 -45.34 39.69 -25.53
C GLN A 601 -43.95 39.09 -25.29
N LEU A 602 -43.47 39.09 -24.04
CA LEU A 602 -42.19 38.51 -23.64
C LEU A 602 -42.20 36.98 -23.81
N ASP A 603 -43.26 36.30 -23.38
CA ASP A 603 -43.42 34.85 -23.48
C ASP A 603 -43.52 34.40 -24.94
N ASP A 604 -44.24 35.14 -25.79
CA ASP A 604 -44.29 34.89 -27.24
C ASP A 604 -42.93 35.10 -27.90
N GLN A 605 -42.22 36.19 -27.59
CA GLN A 605 -40.89 36.44 -28.15
C GLN A 605 -39.91 35.31 -27.81
N VAL A 606 -39.92 34.81 -26.57
CA VAL A 606 -39.03 33.71 -26.14
C VAL A 606 -39.35 32.38 -26.83
N ARG A 607 -40.58 32.17 -27.32
CA ARG A 607 -40.98 30.97 -28.08
C ARG A 607 -40.52 31.00 -29.55
N HIS A 608 -40.10 32.15 -30.06
CA HIS A 608 -39.68 32.37 -31.45
C HIS A 608 -38.17 32.71 -31.56
N PRO A 609 -37.27 31.71 -31.48
CA PRO A 609 -35.81 31.91 -31.42
C PRO A 609 -35.21 32.58 -32.66
N ASP A 610 -35.89 32.55 -33.79
CA ASP A 610 -35.50 33.18 -35.05
C ASP A 610 -35.66 34.71 -35.02
N GLN A 611 -36.51 35.23 -34.15
CA GLN A 611 -36.82 36.65 -34.01
C GLN A 611 -36.29 37.22 -32.69
N ALA A 612 -36.18 36.39 -31.65
CA ALA A 612 -35.75 36.77 -30.32
C ALA A 612 -34.28 37.20 -30.24
N ASP A 613 -34.04 38.35 -29.60
CA ASP A 613 -32.72 38.68 -29.06
C ASP A 613 -32.68 38.29 -27.58
N PHE A 614 -32.14 37.11 -27.28
CA PHE A 614 -32.17 36.55 -25.93
C PHE A 614 -31.34 37.35 -24.93
N THR A 615 -30.31 38.05 -25.40
CA THR A 615 -29.49 38.90 -24.53
C THR A 615 -30.31 40.11 -24.10
N ARG A 616 -30.94 40.77 -25.07
CA ARG A 616 -31.81 41.93 -24.83
C ARG A 616 -33.04 41.59 -24.00
N LEU A 617 -33.68 40.45 -24.27
CA LEU A 617 -34.82 39.95 -23.48
C LEU A 617 -34.45 39.75 -22.00
N ARG A 618 -33.26 39.20 -21.74
CA ARG A 618 -32.78 38.96 -20.38
C ARG A 618 -32.36 40.23 -19.65
N GLU A 619 -31.68 41.15 -20.36
CA GLU A 619 -31.03 42.31 -19.73
C GLU A 619 -31.94 43.53 -19.65
N GLU A 620 -32.91 43.67 -20.56
CA GLU A 620 -33.79 44.84 -20.61
C GLU A 620 -35.24 44.46 -20.27
N ALA A 621 -35.81 43.48 -20.97
CA ALA A 621 -37.25 43.21 -20.90
C ALA A 621 -37.68 42.51 -19.59
N VAL A 622 -36.95 41.47 -19.14
CA VAL A 622 -37.22 40.81 -17.85
C VAL A 622 -37.08 41.77 -16.65
N PRO A 623 -35.99 42.56 -16.53
CA PRO A 623 -35.88 43.55 -15.46
C PRO A 623 -36.95 44.65 -15.54
N GLY A 624 -37.33 45.09 -16.75
CA GLY A 624 -38.41 46.05 -16.96
C GLY A 624 -39.75 45.55 -16.41
N LEU A 625 -40.10 44.30 -16.69
CA LEU A 625 -41.34 43.70 -16.17
C LEU A 625 -41.31 43.49 -14.65
N ARG A 626 -40.14 43.15 -14.08
CA ARG A 626 -39.96 43.10 -12.61
C ARG A 626 -40.16 44.46 -11.95
N ALA A 627 -39.71 45.53 -12.59
CA ALA A 627 -39.93 46.88 -12.09
C ALA A 627 -41.42 47.22 -12.06
N LEU A 628 -42.16 46.90 -13.12
CA LEU A 628 -43.62 47.08 -13.16
C LEU A 628 -44.35 46.25 -12.08
N LEU A 629 -43.94 44.99 -11.87
CA LEU A 629 -44.49 44.15 -10.79
C LEU A 629 -44.27 44.78 -9.41
N ALA A 630 -43.07 45.32 -9.14
CA ALA A 630 -42.78 46.02 -7.89
C ALA A 630 -43.60 47.32 -7.73
N GLU A 631 -43.80 48.06 -8.82
CA GLU A 631 -44.67 49.24 -8.83
C GLU A 631 -46.12 48.87 -8.49
N TYR A 632 -46.64 47.78 -9.05
CA TYR A 632 -47.98 47.26 -8.73
C TYR A 632 -48.12 46.85 -7.26
N GLU A 633 -47.15 46.11 -6.72
CA GLU A 633 -47.16 45.71 -5.30
C GLU A 633 -47.15 46.94 -4.37
N GLN A 634 -46.33 47.94 -4.68
CA GLN A 634 -46.27 49.17 -3.89
C GLN A 634 -47.57 49.97 -3.98
N ALA A 635 -48.15 50.11 -5.17
CA ALA A 635 -49.41 50.81 -5.37
C ALA A 635 -50.57 50.09 -4.65
N SER A 636 -50.65 48.77 -4.75
CA SER A 636 -51.65 47.94 -4.05
C SER A 636 -51.53 48.07 -2.52
N ALA A 637 -50.30 48.07 -1.98
CA ALA A 637 -50.08 48.23 -0.54
C ALA A 637 -50.53 49.60 -0.03
N ARG A 638 -50.19 50.68 -0.75
CA ARG A 638 -50.63 52.05 -0.40
C ARG A 638 -52.15 52.19 -0.41
N LEU A 639 -52.81 51.61 -1.42
CA LEU A 639 -54.28 51.61 -1.52
C LEU A 639 -54.93 50.79 -0.39
N LEU A 640 -54.34 49.64 -0.01
CA LEU A 640 -54.82 48.84 1.11
C LEU A 640 -54.74 49.61 2.44
N GLU A 641 -53.65 50.33 2.68
CA GLU A 641 -53.51 51.16 3.88
C GLU A 641 -54.52 52.31 3.89
N ALA A 642 -54.75 52.98 2.76
CA ALA A 642 -55.75 54.03 2.62
C ALA A 642 -57.17 53.51 2.90
N GLU A 643 -57.55 52.35 2.36
CA GLU A 643 -58.87 51.76 2.59
C GLU A 643 -59.03 51.22 4.03
N ARG A 644 -57.96 50.72 4.65
CA ARG A 644 -57.97 50.36 6.09
C ARG A 644 -58.22 51.58 6.98
N ALA A 645 -57.59 52.71 6.67
CA ALA A 645 -57.83 53.96 7.38
C ALA A 645 -59.28 54.44 7.19
N ALA A 646 -59.77 54.45 5.95
CA ALA A 646 -61.16 54.82 5.66
C ALA A 646 -62.18 53.91 6.36
N LEU A 647 -61.97 52.59 6.38
CA LEU A 647 -62.82 51.65 7.12
C LEU A 647 -62.85 51.97 8.62
N LYS A 648 -61.70 52.31 9.21
CA LYS A 648 -61.63 52.66 10.64
C LYS A 648 -62.45 53.93 10.94
N ASP A 649 -62.37 54.93 10.08
CA ASP A 649 -63.12 56.19 10.23
C ASP A 649 -64.63 55.96 10.09
N GLU A 650 -65.05 55.13 9.12
CA GLU A 650 -66.46 54.74 8.96
C GLU A 650 -66.99 53.94 10.15
N MET A 651 -66.20 52.99 10.68
CA MET A 651 -66.57 52.23 11.88
C MET A 651 -66.72 53.12 13.12
N ALA A 652 -65.86 54.14 13.28
CA ALA A 652 -65.96 55.11 14.35
C ALA A 652 -67.23 55.97 14.21
N THR A 653 -67.50 56.46 13.01
CA THR A 653 -68.71 57.24 12.69
C THR A 653 -69.99 56.44 12.96
N LEU A 654 -70.01 55.16 12.56
CA LEU A 654 -71.13 54.25 12.81
C LEU A 654 -71.36 54.02 14.31
N TRP A 655 -70.29 53.87 15.09
CA TRP A 655 -70.38 53.72 16.55
C TRP A 655 -71.01 54.95 17.22
N GLU A 656 -70.56 56.15 16.85
CA GLU A 656 -71.09 57.41 17.39
C GLU A 656 -72.60 57.59 17.12
N GLN A 657 -73.10 57.03 16.03
CA GLN A 657 -74.53 57.05 15.69
C GLN A 657 -75.31 55.93 16.41
N TRP A 658 -74.76 54.72 16.45
CA TRP A 658 -75.43 53.54 17.00
C TRP A 658 -75.57 53.57 18.51
N GLU A 659 -74.50 53.93 19.25
CA GLU A 659 -74.49 53.86 20.73
C GLU A 659 -75.59 54.72 21.38
N PRO A 660 -75.77 56.00 21.02
CA PRO A 660 -76.85 56.83 21.57
C PRO A 660 -78.24 56.33 21.16
N LEU A 661 -78.41 55.80 19.95
CA LEU A 661 -79.69 55.29 19.46
C LEU A 661 -80.09 54.00 20.18
N GLY A 662 -79.18 53.04 20.32
CA GLY A 662 -79.43 51.77 21.03
C GLY A 662 -79.82 51.98 22.49
N GLN A 663 -79.19 52.96 23.17
CA GLN A 663 -79.58 53.35 24.53
C GLN A 663 -80.97 53.99 24.61
N LYS A 664 -81.37 54.78 23.59
CA LYS A 664 -82.69 55.41 23.54
C LYS A 664 -83.80 54.41 23.22
N LEU A 665 -83.56 53.51 22.27
CA LEU A 665 -84.50 52.45 21.87
C LEU A 665 -84.83 51.51 23.02
N SER A 666 -83.82 51.10 23.80
CA SER A 666 -84.01 50.20 24.96
C SER A 666 -84.79 50.82 26.12
N LYS A 667 -84.87 52.16 26.23
CA LYS A 667 -85.51 52.90 27.33
C LYS A 667 -86.83 53.58 26.93
N ALA A 668 -87.29 53.43 25.69
CA ALA A 668 -88.46 54.14 25.18
C ALA A 668 -89.78 53.62 25.77
N MET A 669 -90.64 54.54 26.25
CA MET A 669 -92.01 54.27 26.66
C MET A 669 -92.97 55.26 25.96
N PRO A 670 -93.98 54.80 25.20
CA PRO A 670 -94.22 53.41 24.79
C PRO A 670 -93.05 52.83 23.96
N PRO A 671 -92.88 51.49 23.92
CA PRO A 671 -91.86 50.83 23.10
C PRO A 671 -91.86 51.30 21.64
N SER A 672 -90.67 51.42 21.06
CA SER A 672 -90.50 51.78 19.64
C SER A 672 -90.78 50.59 18.71
N GLU A 673 -91.18 50.85 17.47
CA GLU A 673 -91.38 49.82 16.43
C GLU A 673 -90.10 49.53 15.64
N VAL A 674 -89.02 50.27 15.91
CA VAL A 674 -87.70 50.06 15.32
C VAL A 674 -87.06 48.75 15.82
N ASP A 675 -86.58 47.91 14.90
CA ASP A 675 -85.92 46.63 15.17
C ASP A 675 -84.50 46.80 15.76
N ALA A 676 -84.43 47.13 17.05
CA ALA A 676 -83.17 47.26 17.77
C ALA A 676 -82.35 45.95 17.82
N PRO A 677 -82.93 44.75 18.05
CA PRO A 677 -82.18 43.49 18.06
C PRO A 677 -81.51 43.15 16.72
N GLY A 678 -82.20 43.38 15.60
CA GLY A 678 -81.66 43.12 14.26
C GLY A 678 -80.49 44.05 13.88
N LEU A 679 -80.51 45.31 14.33
CA LEU A 679 -79.39 46.23 14.14
C LEU A 679 -78.20 45.90 15.04
N GLN A 680 -78.43 45.53 16.30
CA GLN A 680 -77.37 45.12 17.24
C GLN A 680 -76.57 43.91 16.71
N LYS A 681 -77.26 42.87 16.21
CA LYS A 681 -76.60 41.68 15.67
C LYS A 681 -75.67 42.01 14.50
N ARG A 682 -76.11 42.87 13.57
CA ARG A 682 -75.32 43.26 12.40
C ARG A 682 -74.13 44.14 12.76
N TRP A 683 -74.27 45.00 13.78
CA TRP A 683 -73.16 45.73 14.38
C TRP A 683 -72.12 44.76 14.95
N ASP A 684 -72.53 43.78 15.76
CA ASP A 684 -71.61 42.82 16.38
C ASP A 684 -70.88 41.96 15.35
N ASP A 685 -71.58 41.50 14.30
CA ASP A 685 -71.00 40.75 13.18
C ASP A 685 -69.94 41.59 12.44
N LEU A 686 -70.22 42.86 12.18
CA LEU A 686 -69.28 43.76 11.52
C LEU A 686 -68.04 44.00 12.38
N VAL A 687 -68.21 44.27 13.68
CA VAL A 687 -67.11 44.45 14.63
C VAL A 687 -66.21 43.22 14.70
N GLN A 688 -66.78 42.02 14.73
CA GLN A 688 -65.99 40.78 14.74
C GLN A 688 -65.12 40.65 13.50
N LEU A 689 -65.66 40.97 12.32
CA LEU A 689 -64.93 40.93 11.06
C LEU A 689 -63.83 42.00 10.96
N THR A 690 -63.97 43.12 11.68
CA THR A 690 -63.00 44.24 11.69
C THR A 690 -62.04 44.24 12.88
N ARG A 691 -62.06 43.22 13.76
CA ARG A 691 -61.12 43.11 14.90
C ARG A 691 -59.66 43.00 14.47
N GLY A 692 -59.41 42.42 13.30
CA GLY A 692 -58.10 42.39 12.65
C GLY A 692 -58.05 43.38 11.48
N ALA A 693 -56.87 43.90 11.17
CA ALA A 693 -56.68 44.68 9.96
C ALA A 693 -56.92 43.77 8.73
N PRO A 694 -57.82 44.14 7.80
CA PRO A 694 -58.18 43.28 6.67
C PRO A 694 -56.93 43.00 5.80
N PRO A 695 -56.53 41.73 5.59
CA PRO A 695 -55.28 41.36 4.92
C PRO A 695 -55.19 41.78 3.45
N GLY A 696 -56.31 41.99 2.77
CA GLY A 696 -56.34 42.31 1.34
C GLY A 696 -57.28 43.46 0.98
N LEU A 697 -57.02 44.08 -0.17
CA LEU A 697 -57.72 45.27 -0.66
C LEU A 697 -59.22 45.01 -0.87
N LYS A 698 -59.57 43.85 -1.45
CA LYS A 698 -60.97 43.40 -1.60
C LYS A 698 -61.70 43.33 -0.27
N GLN A 699 -61.09 42.70 0.73
CA GLN A 699 -61.72 42.53 2.05
C GLN A 699 -61.90 43.88 2.76
N ALA A 700 -60.93 44.80 2.63
CA ALA A 700 -61.06 46.15 3.18
C ALA A 700 -62.24 46.92 2.55
N LEU A 701 -62.38 46.86 1.22
CA LEU A 701 -63.48 47.49 0.47
C LEU A 701 -64.85 46.90 0.81
N GLU A 702 -64.96 45.56 0.89
CA GLU A 702 -66.20 44.88 1.24
C GLU A 702 -66.66 45.23 2.66
N LEU A 703 -65.74 45.25 3.63
CA LEU A 703 -66.07 45.62 5.01
C LEU A 703 -66.47 47.10 5.11
N ARG A 704 -65.83 47.99 4.34
CA ARG A 704 -66.19 49.41 4.30
C ARG A 704 -67.59 49.61 3.72
N ALA A 705 -67.92 48.93 2.62
CA ALA A 705 -69.25 48.98 2.04
C ALA A 705 -70.33 48.48 3.02
N ARG A 706 -70.04 47.43 3.80
CA ARG A 706 -70.93 46.94 4.86
C ARG A 706 -71.11 47.95 6.00
N ALA A 707 -70.03 48.63 6.40
CA ALA A 707 -70.09 49.68 7.41
C ALA A 707 -70.97 50.87 6.96
N VAL A 708 -70.77 51.35 5.73
CA VAL A 708 -71.57 52.43 5.15
C VAL A 708 -73.05 52.04 5.01
N ALA A 709 -73.34 50.81 4.56
CA ALA A 709 -74.70 50.32 4.46
C ALA A 709 -75.39 50.27 5.84
N LEU A 710 -74.70 49.74 6.86
CA LEU A 710 -75.22 49.69 8.23
C LEU A 710 -75.40 51.10 8.83
N ALA A 711 -74.52 52.06 8.52
CA ALA A 711 -74.70 53.46 8.92
C ALA A 711 -75.97 54.07 8.31
N GLY A 712 -76.24 53.79 7.03
CA GLY A 712 -77.50 54.19 6.39
C GLY A 712 -78.73 53.62 7.09
N GLU A 713 -78.69 52.35 7.50
CA GLU A 713 -79.77 51.71 8.25
C GLU A 713 -79.96 52.30 9.66
N VAL A 714 -78.87 52.55 10.39
CA VAL A 714 -78.90 53.19 11.72
C VAL A 714 -79.46 54.61 11.64
N ALA A 715 -79.07 55.39 10.62
CA ALA A 715 -79.61 56.72 10.39
C ALA A 715 -81.12 56.71 10.09
N GLN A 716 -81.59 55.76 9.27
CA GLN A 716 -83.02 55.58 9.01
C GLN A 716 -83.78 55.17 10.28
N ALA A 717 -83.21 54.28 11.09
CA ALA A 717 -83.78 53.87 12.36
C ALA A 717 -83.88 55.04 13.36
N GLN A 718 -82.87 55.91 13.39
CA GLN A 718 -82.89 57.14 14.20
C GLN A 718 -83.99 58.10 13.78
N ALA A 719 -84.14 58.35 12.48
CA ALA A 719 -85.18 59.23 11.94
C ALA A 719 -86.60 58.69 12.25
N ARG A 720 -86.82 57.37 12.09
CA ARG A 720 -88.09 56.70 12.45
C ARG A 720 -88.40 56.83 13.93
N PHE A 721 -87.42 56.56 14.80
CA PHE A 721 -87.58 56.70 16.24
C PHE A 721 -87.96 58.13 16.65
N GLN A 722 -87.35 59.15 16.04
CA GLN A 722 -87.68 60.55 16.31
C GLN A 722 -89.11 60.90 15.89
N ALA A 723 -89.50 60.50 14.68
CA ALA A 723 -90.86 60.70 14.17
C ALA A 723 -91.93 60.02 15.05
N GLU A 724 -91.66 58.80 15.54
CA GLU A 724 -92.52 58.12 16.51
C GLU A 724 -92.68 58.94 17.80
N ARG A 725 -91.59 59.52 18.34
CA ARG A 725 -91.66 60.30 19.58
C ARG A 725 -92.41 61.61 19.41
N GLU A 726 -92.29 62.26 18.26
CA GLU A 726 -93.05 63.47 17.92
C GLU A 726 -94.54 63.17 17.80
N ALA A 727 -94.91 62.12 17.06
CA ALA A 727 -96.30 61.70 16.91
C ALA A 727 -96.97 61.36 18.25
N VAL A 728 -96.25 60.68 19.16
CA VAL A 728 -96.72 60.39 20.52
C VAL A 728 -97.01 61.68 21.29
N ARG A 729 -96.08 62.64 21.28
CA ARG A 729 -96.25 63.93 21.97
C ARG A 729 -97.45 64.72 21.43
N GLU A 730 -97.63 64.76 20.11
CA GLU A 730 -98.75 65.46 19.49
C GLU A 730 -100.10 64.83 19.82
N ALA A 731 -100.18 63.50 19.84
CA ALA A 731 -101.40 62.77 20.23
C ALA A 731 -101.77 63.03 21.70
N GLU A 732 -100.78 62.99 22.61
CA GLU A 732 -100.98 63.31 24.04
C GLU A 732 -101.48 64.74 24.26
N GLN A 733 -100.89 65.71 23.55
CA GLN A 733 -101.32 67.11 23.61
C GLN A 733 -102.76 67.31 23.10
N ARG A 734 -103.13 66.67 21.98
CA ARG A 734 -104.48 66.74 21.42
C ARG A 734 -105.53 66.21 22.40
N VAL A 735 -105.29 65.05 23.01
CA VAL A 735 -106.16 64.49 24.06
C VAL A 735 -106.31 65.44 25.23
N ALA A 736 -105.20 65.97 25.75
CA ALA A 736 -105.21 66.85 26.91
C ALA A 736 -106.05 68.12 26.66
N LEU A 737 -105.93 68.71 25.48
CA LEU A 737 -106.71 69.88 25.06
C LEU A 737 -108.20 69.57 24.92
N ALA A 738 -108.55 68.47 24.25
CA ALA A 738 -109.93 68.04 24.06
C ALA A 738 -110.62 67.77 25.40
N ARG A 739 -109.96 67.02 26.30
CA ARG A 739 -110.46 66.73 27.66
C ARG A 739 -110.70 68.01 28.46
N ARG A 740 -109.78 68.98 28.39
CA ARG A 740 -109.91 70.26 29.11
C ARG A 740 -111.10 71.10 28.65
N LYS A 741 -111.42 71.11 27.35
CA LYS A 741 -112.62 71.82 26.86
C LYS A 741 -113.90 71.15 27.32
N ALA A 742 -113.94 69.82 27.25
CA ALA A 742 -115.11 69.05 27.66
C ALA A 742 -115.41 69.15 29.16
N ILE A 743 -114.38 69.15 30.02
CA ILE A 743 -114.57 69.21 31.48
C ILE A 743 -115.18 70.54 31.95
N GLN A 744 -114.82 71.66 31.29
CA GLN A 744 -115.28 73.00 31.66
C GLN A 744 -116.81 73.12 31.66
N LEU A 745 -117.47 72.54 30.66
CA LEU A 745 -118.94 72.47 30.62
C LEU A 745 -119.46 71.39 31.57
N ARG A 746 -118.75 70.26 31.67
CA ARG A 746 -119.24 69.10 32.40
C ARG A 746 -119.41 69.35 33.90
N GLU A 747 -118.52 70.11 34.51
CA GLU A 747 -118.55 70.36 35.97
C GLU A 747 -119.74 71.22 36.41
N ARG A 748 -120.26 72.09 35.54
CA ARG A 748 -121.29 73.09 35.89
C ARG A 748 -122.67 72.77 35.37
N MET A 749 -122.77 72.10 34.22
CA MET A 749 -124.05 71.72 33.61
C MET A 749 -125.00 70.93 34.53
N PRO A 750 -124.55 69.95 35.35
CA PRO A 750 -125.44 69.21 36.25
C PRO A 750 -126.23 70.10 37.22
N ASN A 751 -125.64 71.20 37.68
CA ASN A 751 -126.34 72.11 38.60
C ASN A 751 -127.44 72.89 37.88
N LEU A 752 -127.19 73.31 36.63
CA LEU A 752 -128.17 74.02 35.80
C LEU A 752 -129.36 73.14 35.40
N LEU A 753 -129.12 71.83 35.23
CA LEU A 753 -130.15 70.87 34.85
C LEU A 753 -131.04 70.40 36.02
N ARG A 754 -130.82 70.85 37.27
CA ARG A 754 -131.65 70.42 38.41
C ARG A 754 -133.07 70.98 38.40
N ARG A 755 -133.33 72.09 37.70
CA ARG A 755 -134.68 72.66 37.55
C ARG A 755 -135.41 72.02 36.37
N ALA A 756 -136.74 72.07 36.38
CA ALA A 756 -137.55 71.56 35.27
C ALA A 756 -137.18 72.28 33.96
N HIS A 757 -136.92 71.49 32.92
CA HIS A 757 -136.54 71.97 31.60
C HIS A 757 -137.02 70.97 30.53
N PRO A 758 -136.97 71.31 29.22
CA PRO A 758 -137.45 70.42 28.16
C PRO A 758 -136.58 69.17 28.02
N GLN A 759 -137.22 68.02 27.79
CA GLN A 759 -136.58 66.70 27.60
C GLN A 759 -135.42 66.70 26.57
N ILE A 760 -135.46 67.58 25.57
CA ILE A 760 -134.41 67.67 24.54
C ILE A 760 -133.05 68.14 25.08
N VAL A 761 -133.02 68.81 26.23
CA VAL A 761 -131.78 69.23 26.90
C VAL A 761 -131.15 68.04 27.62
N ASP A 762 -131.96 67.22 28.30
CA ASP A 762 -131.53 65.97 28.94
C ASP A 762 -130.91 65.00 27.93
N GLU A 763 -131.54 64.80 26.78
CA GLU A 763 -131.04 63.88 25.74
C GLU A 763 -129.63 64.26 25.23
N GLU A 764 -129.33 65.55 25.09
CA GLU A 764 -128.01 66.01 24.62
C GLU A 764 -126.98 65.97 25.73
N TRP A 765 -127.40 66.19 26.97
CA TRP A 765 -126.54 66.04 28.14
C TRP A 765 -126.18 64.57 28.41
N GLU A 766 -127.10 63.64 28.24
CA GLU A 766 -126.83 62.19 28.31
C GLU A 766 -125.84 61.75 27.22
N ARG A 767 -126.01 62.22 25.98
CA ARG A 767 -125.08 61.95 24.88
C ARG A 767 -123.68 62.51 25.15
N SER A 768 -123.60 63.73 25.68
CA SER A 768 -122.34 64.31 26.17
C SER A 768 -121.70 63.45 27.26
N SER A 769 -122.52 62.97 28.19
CA SER A 769 -122.08 62.17 29.32
C SER A 769 -121.51 60.82 28.90
N LYS A 770 -122.15 60.18 27.92
CA LYS A 770 -121.71 58.91 27.32
C LYS A 770 -120.38 59.07 26.57
N ALA A 771 -120.27 60.05 25.68
CA ALA A 771 -119.05 60.30 24.91
C ALA A 771 -117.82 60.54 25.82
N TRP A 772 -118.00 61.28 26.92
CA TRP A 772 -116.95 61.47 27.92
C TRP A 772 -116.54 60.16 28.62
N ALA A 773 -117.52 59.34 29.02
CA ALA A 773 -117.23 58.08 29.71
C ALA A 773 -116.45 57.11 28.83
N GLU A 774 -116.79 57.06 27.54
CA GLU A 774 -116.04 56.28 26.53
C GLU A 774 -114.61 56.82 26.34
N ALA A 775 -114.44 58.15 26.28
CA ALA A 775 -113.12 58.77 26.20
C ALA A 775 -112.22 58.49 27.41
N ASP A 776 -112.78 58.59 28.64
CA ASP A 776 -112.03 58.35 29.88
C ASP A 776 -111.70 56.86 30.06
N ALA A 777 -112.57 55.95 29.61
CA ALA A 777 -112.30 54.51 29.59
C ALA A 777 -111.11 54.16 28.68
N LEU A 778 -111.04 54.75 27.47
CA LEU A 778 -109.91 54.54 26.55
C LEU A 778 -108.57 54.97 27.14
N LEU A 779 -108.54 56.03 27.96
CA LEU A 779 -107.33 56.49 28.63
C LEU A 779 -106.97 55.68 29.87
N ARG A 780 -107.96 55.20 30.64
CA ARG A 780 -107.70 54.34 31.81
C ARG A 780 -107.20 52.97 31.41
N ASP A 781 -107.72 52.42 30.32
CA ASP A 781 -107.37 51.09 29.81
C ASP A 781 -106.27 51.14 28.74
N LEU A 782 -105.33 52.09 28.81
CA LEU A 782 -104.15 52.12 27.96
C LEU A 782 -103.23 50.93 28.34
N PRO A 783 -103.07 49.90 27.48
CA PRO A 783 -102.24 48.75 27.80
C PRO A 783 -100.77 49.18 27.92
N PRO A 784 -100.03 48.73 28.95
CA PRO A 784 -98.64 49.15 29.19
C PRO A 784 -97.63 48.68 28.14
N ARG A 785 -98.07 47.92 27.11
CA ARG A 785 -97.22 47.28 26.09
C ARG A 785 -97.55 47.68 24.65
N LEU A 786 -98.41 48.68 24.43
CA LEU A 786 -98.62 49.16 23.06
C LEU A 786 -97.37 49.85 22.54
N THR A 787 -96.97 49.54 21.30
CA THR A 787 -95.96 50.30 20.58
C THR A 787 -96.47 51.69 20.22
N ALA A 788 -95.58 52.57 19.77
CA ALA A 788 -95.89 53.98 19.49
C ALA A 788 -97.14 54.18 18.60
N GLY A 789 -97.31 53.41 17.51
CA GLY A 789 -98.45 53.57 16.59
C GLY A 789 -99.81 53.27 17.25
N PRO A 790 -100.03 52.06 17.79
CA PRO A 790 -101.26 51.71 18.50
C PRO A 790 -101.56 52.60 19.71
N TYR A 791 -100.52 53.11 20.40
CA TYR A 791 -100.67 54.07 21.49
C TYR A 791 -101.26 55.40 21.01
N CYS A 792 -100.69 56.00 19.95
CA CYS A 792 -101.19 57.23 19.35
C CYS A 792 -102.64 57.11 18.86
N HIS A 793 -102.99 55.98 18.21
CA HIS A 793 -104.35 55.75 17.71
C HIS A 793 -105.39 55.81 18.84
N ARG A 794 -105.11 55.20 19.99
CA ARG A 794 -106.03 55.24 21.14
C ARG A 794 -106.16 56.63 21.75
N LEU A 795 -105.07 57.40 21.78
CA LEU A 795 -105.12 58.79 22.19
C LEU A 795 -106.01 59.60 21.24
N ASP A 796 -105.82 59.49 19.93
CA ASP A 796 -106.63 60.24 18.95
C ASP A 796 -108.12 59.89 19.04
N GLU A 797 -108.45 58.62 19.28
CA GLU A 797 -109.82 58.18 19.51
C GLU A 797 -110.43 58.79 20.78
N ALA A 798 -109.66 58.83 21.89
CA ALA A 798 -110.09 59.50 23.11
C ALA A 798 -110.26 61.01 22.91
N ALA A 799 -109.37 61.68 22.17
CA ALA A 799 -109.48 63.10 21.86
C ALA A 799 -110.78 63.41 21.11
N ARG A 800 -111.10 62.63 20.07
CA ARG A 800 -112.34 62.79 19.28
C ARG A 800 -113.59 62.67 20.15
N LEU A 801 -113.62 61.69 21.06
CA LEU A 801 -114.75 61.48 21.97
C LEU A 801 -114.90 62.61 23.00
N TYR A 802 -113.79 63.19 23.47
CA TYR A 802 -113.86 64.39 24.31
C TYR A 802 -114.40 65.61 23.54
N GLU A 803 -113.99 65.82 22.30
CA GLU A 803 -114.52 66.91 21.47
C GLU A 803 -116.03 66.75 21.22
N GLU A 804 -116.49 65.52 20.97
CA GLU A 804 -117.92 65.20 20.87
C GLU A 804 -118.66 65.50 22.19
N ALA A 805 -118.10 65.08 23.32
CA ALA A 805 -118.68 65.37 24.63
C ALA A 805 -118.85 66.88 24.87
N HIS A 806 -117.84 67.69 24.51
CA HIS A 806 -117.89 69.14 24.61
C HIS A 806 -118.98 69.76 23.71
N ALA A 807 -119.03 69.37 22.43
CA ALA A 807 -120.00 69.91 21.48
C ALA A 807 -121.45 69.63 21.91
N ARG A 808 -121.71 68.43 22.44
CA ARG A 808 -123.03 68.02 22.97
C ARG A 808 -123.40 68.80 24.24
N ALA A 809 -122.47 68.98 25.18
CA ALA A 809 -122.70 69.79 26.37
C ALA A 809 -123.02 71.25 26.01
N ARG A 810 -122.34 71.81 25.01
CA ARG A 810 -122.58 73.16 24.53
C ARG A 810 -123.96 73.30 23.87
N SER A 811 -124.40 72.28 23.14
CA SER A 811 -125.74 72.24 22.56
C SER A 811 -126.81 72.22 23.65
N ALA A 812 -126.63 71.38 24.69
CA ALA A 812 -127.51 71.36 25.85
C ALA A 812 -127.57 72.73 26.55
N LEU A 813 -126.43 73.37 26.80
CA LEU A 813 -126.37 74.73 27.38
C LEU A 813 -127.10 75.77 26.53
N THR A 814 -126.91 75.74 25.20
CA THR A 814 -127.57 76.65 24.26
C THR A 814 -129.10 76.58 24.42
N ARG A 815 -129.63 75.36 24.49
CA ARG A 815 -131.07 75.10 24.59
C ARG A 815 -131.62 75.44 25.97
N LEU A 816 -130.85 75.17 27.03
CA LEU A 816 -131.20 75.55 28.39
C LEU A 816 -131.30 77.08 28.53
N VAL A 817 -130.33 77.82 28.00
CA VAL A 817 -130.34 79.29 27.99
C VAL A 817 -131.53 79.83 27.18
N ARG A 818 -131.84 79.22 26.03
CA ARG A 818 -133.01 79.60 25.23
C ARG A 818 -134.31 79.41 26.01
N TYR A 819 -134.44 78.27 26.67
CA TYR A 819 -135.63 77.96 27.47
C TYR A 819 -135.81 78.95 28.62
N ALA A 820 -134.73 79.30 29.32
CA ALA A 820 -134.77 80.32 30.36
C ALA A 820 -135.32 81.66 29.84
N PHE A 821 -134.90 82.09 28.65
CA PHE A 821 -135.41 83.32 28.02
C PHE A 821 -136.88 83.25 27.60
N LEU A 822 -137.42 82.04 27.39
CA LEU A 822 -138.85 81.85 27.08
C LEU A 822 -139.71 81.91 28.36
N GLU A 823 -139.21 81.38 29.48
CA GLU A 823 -139.93 81.40 30.75
C GLU A 823 -139.91 82.78 31.43
N ASP A 824 -138.73 83.40 31.54
CA ASP A 824 -138.56 84.72 32.17
C ASP A 824 -137.65 85.61 31.31
N PRO A 825 -138.20 86.27 30.28
CA PRO A 825 -137.41 87.10 29.38
C PRO A 825 -136.82 88.33 30.06
N GLU A 826 -137.46 88.89 31.09
CA GLU A 826 -136.95 90.07 31.78
C GLU A 826 -135.85 89.72 32.77
N GLY A 827 -136.03 88.66 33.57
CA GLY A 827 -135.02 88.15 34.49
C GLY A 827 -133.79 87.63 33.75
N MET A 828 -133.97 86.94 32.61
CA MET A 828 -132.83 86.50 31.78
C MET A 828 -132.13 87.65 31.06
N ARG A 829 -132.86 88.69 30.64
CA ARG A 829 -132.21 89.92 30.13
C ARG A 829 -131.34 90.56 31.20
N GLU A 830 -131.81 90.62 32.44
CA GLU A 830 -131.03 91.17 33.55
C GLU A 830 -129.78 90.32 33.82
N ALA A 831 -129.94 88.99 33.93
CA ALA A 831 -128.85 88.05 34.17
C ALA A 831 -127.80 88.06 33.06
N CYS A 832 -128.22 88.20 31.80
CA CYS A 832 -127.33 88.22 30.64
C CYS A 832 -126.77 89.60 30.30
N ARG A 833 -127.30 90.70 30.85
CA ARG A 833 -126.83 92.07 30.58
C ARG A 833 -125.31 92.26 30.82
N PRO A 834 -124.71 91.71 31.88
CA PRO A 834 -123.27 91.82 32.14
C PRO A 834 -122.39 91.09 31.10
N LEU A 835 -122.95 90.17 30.32
CA LEU A 835 -122.22 89.40 29.28
C LEU A 835 -122.08 90.18 27.98
N GLY A 836 -122.72 91.35 27.88
CA GLY A 836 -122.55 92.29 26.78
C GLY A 836 -123.87 92.69 26.11
N ARG A 837 -123.79 93.73 25.28
CA ARG A 837 -124.97 94.33 24.63
C ARG A 837 -125.75 93.34 23.76
N ARG A 838 -125.08 92.36 23.14
CA ARG A 838 -125.71 91.35 22.30
C ARG A 838 -126.49 90.33 23.13
N TRP A 839 -125.92 89.87 24.25
CA TRP A 839 -126.60 89.03 25.24
C TRP A 839 -127.82 89.73 25.87
N ALA A 840 -127.72 91.03 26.17
CA ALA A 840 -128.84 91.82 26.70
C ALA A 840 -130.03 92.00 25.72
N ARG A 841 -129.77 91.90 24.41
CA ARG A 841 -130.80 92.03 23.36
C ARG A 841 -131.57 90.74 23.12
N LEU A 842 -131.12 89.63 23.68
CA LEU A 842 -131.88 88.39 23.64
C LEU A 842 -133.20 88.58 24.38
N GLY A 843 -134.22 87.87 23.92
CA GLY A 843 -135.56 87.87 24.48
C GLY A 843 -136.30 86.65 23.97
N VAL A 844 -137.62 86.65 24.11
CA VAL A 844 -138.48 85.50 23.75
C VAL A 844 -138.28 85.03 22.28
N THR A 845 -137.84 85.90 21.37
CA THR A 845 -137.59 85.58 19.95
C THR A 845 -136.18 85.04 19.65
N ALA A 846 -135.33 84.84 20.66
CA ALA A 846 -133.96 84.36 20.47
C ALA A 846 -133.94 82.94 19.84
N ARG A 847 -133.17 82.79 18.75
CA ARG A 847 -132.96 81.49 18.09
C ARG A 847 -131.77 80.76 18.70
N GLU A 848 -131.81 79.43 18.74
CA GLU A 848 -130.70 78.60 19.23
C GLU A 848 -129.38 78.96 18.57
N GLN A 849 -129.37 79.15 17.25
CA GLN A 849 -128.15 79.50 16.52
C GLN A 849 -127.51 80.80 17.03
N GLN A 850 -128.32 81.81 17.37
CA GLN A 850 -127.80 83.08 17.87
C GLN A 850 -127.16 82.90 19.26
N ILE A 851 -127.77 82.09 20.13
CA ILE A 851 -127.22 81.76 21.45
C ILE A 851 -125.97 80.89 21.28
N HIS A 852 -125.98 79.97 20.33
CA HIS A 852 -124.86 79.09 20.02
C HIS A 852 -123.65 79.87 19.51
N ASP A 853 -123.85 80.85 18.62
CA ASP A 853 -122.78 81.70 18.10
C ASP A 853 -122.20 82.60 19.19
N LEU A 854 -123.06 83.16 20.05
CA LEU A 854 -122.64 83.95 21.21
C LEU A 854 -121.89 83.10 22.25
N LEU A 855 -122.30 81.85 22.45
CA LEU A 855 -121.56 80.87 23.24
C LEU A 855 -120.17 80.61 22.66
N ALA A 856 -120.05 80.52 21.33
CA ALA A 856 -118.75 80.39 20.64
C ALA A 856 -117.83 81.58 20.94
N GLU A 857 -118.39 82.80 20.93
CA GLU A 857 -117.65 84.02 21.24
C GLU A 857 -117.17 84.02 22.70
N LEU A 858 -118.01 83.57 23.64
CA LEU A 858 -117.62 83.42 25.04
C LEU A 858 -116.59 82.31 25.26
N GLU A 859 -116.67 81.20 24.53
CA GLU A 859 -115.66 80.13 24.54
C GLU A 859 -114.31 80.65 24.07
N LYS A 860 -114.29 81.41 22.96
CA LYS A 860 -113.08 82.07 22.47
C LYS A 860 -112.53 83.11 23.44
N ALA A 861 -113.41 83.81 24.17
CA ALA A 861 -113.02 84.79 25.18
C ALA A 861 -112.68 84.16 26.56
N GLY A 862 -112.89 82.86 26.75
CA GLY A 862 -112.73 82.20 28.04
C GLY A 862 -113.76 82.61 29.10
N GLN A 863 -114.91 83.14 28.68
CA GLN A 863 -115.94 83.75 29.54
C GLN A 863 -117.19 82.88 29.70
N VAL A 864 -117.14 81.61 29.30
CA VAL A 864 -118.29 80.68 29.40
C VAL A 864 -118.70 80.43 30.84
N GLU A 865 -117.75 80.33 31.77
CA GLU A 865 -118.04 80.20 33.20
C GLU A 865 -118.88 81.37 33.70
N ARG A 866 -118.59 82.58 33.23
CA ARG A 866 -119.36 83.77 33.59
C ARG A 866 -120.80 83.69 33.09
N LEU A 867 -121.04 83.08 31.92
CA LEU A 867 -122.40 82.80 31.46
C LEU A 867 -123.06 81.74 32.36
N LEU A 868 -122.37 80.63 32.63
CA LEU A 868 -122.89 79.54 33.46
C LEU A 868 -123.25 80.02 34.86
N GLU A 869 -122.42 80.85 35.49
CA GLU A 869 -122.68 81.48 36.78
C GLU A 869 -123.93 82.36 36.75
N ARG A 870 -124.06 83.23 35.76
CA ARG A 870 -125.20 84.17 35.69
C ARG A 870 -126.51 83.49 35.35
N VAL A 871 -126.46 82.51 34.46
CA VAL A 871 -127.62 81.66 34.16
C VAL A 871 -127.98 80.84 35.39
N GLY A 872 -126.98 80.34 36.14
CA GLY A 872 -127.17 79.68 37.43
C GLY A 872 -127.84 80.58 38.48
N GLU A 873 -127.31 81.79 38.71
CA GLU A 873 -127.90 82.78 39.63
C GLU A 873 -129.36 83.09 39.28
N HIS A 874 -129.67 83.21 37.98
CA HIS A 874 -131.04 83.38 37.51
C HIS A 874 -131.93 82.19 37.90
N PHE A 875 -131.45 80.97 37.66
CA PHE A 875 -132.09 79.75 38.10
C PHE A 875 -132.06 79.52 39.62
N GLU A 876 -131.53 80.43 40.45
CA GLU A 876 -131.60 80.30 41.92
C GLU A 876 -132.62 81.26 42.56
N ARG A 877 -133.11 82.30 41.86
CA ARG A 877 -134.10 83.24 42.40
C ARG A 877 -135.51 82.60 42.52
N PRO A 878 -136.26 82.83 43.62
CA PRO A 878 -137.67 82.43 43.76
C PRO A 878 -138.61 83.47 43.10
N VAL A 879 -139.63 83.00 42.35
CA VAL A 879 -140.59 83.85 41.64
C VAL A 879 -141.60 84.46 42.63
N THR A 880 -141.57 85.77 42.86
CA THR A 880 -142.60 86.46 43.67
C THR A 880 -143.67 87.07 42.77
N GLY A 881 -144.85 86.45 42.75
CA GLY A 881 -146.15 87.11 42.53
C GLY A 881 -146.75 87.05 41.13
N ARG A 882 -147.30 85.90 40.76
CA ARG A 882 -148.76 85.71 40.65
C ARG A 882 -149.15 84.37 41.27
#